data_AF-A0A543EVQ9-F1
#
_entry.id   AF-A0A543EVQ9-F1
#
_cell.length_a   1.000
_cell.length_b   1.000
_cell.length_c   1.000
_cell.angle_alpha   90.00
_cell.angle_beta   90.00
_cell.angle_gamma   90.00
#
_symmetry.space_group_name_H-M   'P 1'
#
loop_
_entity.id
_entity.type
_entity.pdbx_description
1 polymer ?
#
loop_
_entity_poly.entity_id
_entity_poly.type
_entity_poly.pdbx_seq_one_letter_code
_entity_poly.pdbx_strand_id
1 'polypeptide(L)'
;MASTDDLSIDKPDDLPVLSALSPSRHRGAHPPIDDYAFLSDCETNCLVASNGAVEWMCVPRPDSPSIFGAMLDRSAGHFRIGPYGVNVPAARRYLPGGMILETTWQTETGWLIVRDALVLGPWHNNDQRSKTYRRTPMDWDAEHVLLRTVKCVNGTAELEMSCQPSFDYHRDTARWEYTGKVYEEATAVRTIDPSGGPSLVLTTDLRLGLEGREARARTRMKEGDQIFVALTWSDLPAPRTFEEAAQKMWATIECWRQWITLGNFPDHPWRNYLQRSALTLKGLTYAPTGALMAAATTSLPETPGGERNWDYRYSWVRDSSFALWGLYTLGLDREADDFFCFLNDATTGAHGEPVELQVLYGIGGERDIVESELEYLKGYDGAQPVRIGNAAFNQDQHDIWGTMLDTVYLYVKSRQQVPETLWPLLERQVNAAIKHWREPDRGIWEVRGETQHFTSSKVMCWVALDRGAKLAEMHGQFQRATEWYAIAEEIRDDVLANGVTSEGVFTQTYGGNTLDASLLLVVLTRFLPPDDHRVRATVLAIADRLTDNGLVLRYRTETTDDGLSGEEGTFTICSFWLVSALVEIGELQRARHLCERLLGFASPLRLYAEEIDPRSGRHLGNYPQAFTHLALINAVTHVIRAEERREAGQFQPAHSPPIGPV
;
A
#
# COMPACT_ATOMS: atom_id res chain seq x y z
N MET A 1 60.06 -29.92 17.96
CA MET A 1 59.99 -29.29 16.62
C MET A 1 58.61 -29.57 16.05
N ALA A 2 58.04 -28.60 15.32
CA ALA A 2 56.65 -28.46 14.87
C ALA A 2 55.69 -28.12 16.05
N SER A 3 55.47 -26.85 16.41
CA SER A 3 54.95 -25.67 15.68
C SER A 3 53.47 -25.83 15.29
N THR A 4 52.65 -25.20 16.14
CA THR A 4 51.29 -24.72 15.94
C THR A 4 51.28 -23.58 14.93
N ASP A 5 50.28 -23.55 14.05
CA ASP A 5 49.71 -22.41 13.29
C ASP A 5 48.65 -23.02 12.35
N ASP A 6 47.55 -22.40 11.93
CA ASP A 6 46.75 -21.26 12.36
C ASP A 6 45.52 -21.36 11.44
N LEU A 7 44.30 -21.50 11.96
CA LEU A 7 43.05 -21.48 11.19
C LEU A 7 42.32 -20.21 11.58
N SER A 8 42.65 -19.13 10.87
CA SER A 8 41.96 -17.84 10.99
C SER A 8 40.53 -17.97 10.48
N ILE A 9 39.59 -17.92 11.41
CA ILE A 9 38.18 -17.66 11.18
C ILE A 9 38.07 -16.19 10.73
N ASP A 10 37.54 -15.95 9.53
CA ASP A 10 37.24 -14.61 9.04
C ASP A 10 36.30 -13.88 10.02
N LYS A 11 36.69 -12.66 10.38
CA LYS A 11 36.02 -11.81 11.38
C LYS A 11 34.67 -11.28 10.86
N PRO A 12 33.70 -10.97 11.74
CA PRO A 12 32.36 -10.50 11.34
C PRO A 12 32.26 -9.00 10.99
N ASP A 13 33.36 -8.33 10.63
CA ASP A 13 33.43 -6.84 10.62
C ASP A 13 33.31 -6.18 9.23
N ASP A 14 33.05 -6.92 8.14
CA ASP A 14 32.98 -6.34 6.77
C ASP A 14 31.54 -6.13 6.24
N LEU A 15 30.63 -5.67 7.10
CA LEU A 15 29.39 -5.02 6.64
C LEU A 15 29.36 -3.60 7.17
N PRO A 16 29.20 -2.57 6.32
CA PRO A 16 29.21 -1.19 6.79
C PRO A 16 28.06 -0.98 7.76
N VAL A 17 28.41 -0.83 9.05
CA VAL A 17 27.56 -0.24 10.08
C VAL A 17 27.01 1.08 9.52
N LEU A 18 25.70 1.31 9.67
CA LEU A 18 24.89 2.47 9.23
C LEU A 18 25.33 3.83 9.82
N SER A 19 26.63 4.09 9.90
CA SER A 19 27.23 5.37 10.22
C SER A 19 27.54 6.09 8.91
N ALA A 20 26.62 6.96 8.50
CA ALA A 20 26.72 7.92 7.40
C ALA A 20 26.22 7.49 6.01
N LEU A 21 24.98 6.99 5.93
CA LEU A 21 24.13 7.44 4.82
C LEU A 21 23.80 8.91 5.10
N SER A 22 24.65 9.82 4.63
CA SER A 22 24.22 11.21 4.47
C SER A 22 23.04 11.16 3.51
N PRO A 23 21.84 11.69 3.86
CA PRO A 23 20.75 11.74 2.90
C PRO A 23 21.28 12.48 1.69
N SER A 24 21.44 11.79 0.57
CA SER A 24 21.75 12.46 -0.68
C SER A 24 20.62 13.46 -0.85
N ARG A 25 20.93 14.76 -0.74
CA ARG A 25 19.91 15.79 -0.82
C ARG A 25 19.30 15.64 -2.20
N HIS A 26 18.06 15.17 -2.24
CA HIS A 26 17.26 15.16 -3.44
C HIS A 26 17.33 16.55 -4.08
N ARG A 27 17.92 16.65 -5.27
CA ARG A 27 18.05 17.90 -6.03
C ARG A 27 17.00 17.98 -7.13
N GLY A 28 15.77 17.58 -6.82
CA GLY A 28 14.63 17.70 -7.74
C GLY A 28 13.73 18.89 -7.38
N ALA A 29 12.78 19.16 -8.28
CA ALA A 29 11.76 20.19 -8.05
C ALA A 29 10.66 19.68 -7.09
N HIS A 30 10.61 18.37 -6.87
CA HIS A 30 9.64 17.69 -6.05
C HIS A 30 10.24 17.29 -4.68
N PRO A 31 9.43 17.26 -3.61
CA PRO A 31 9.77 16.52 -2.40
C PRO A 31 10.11 15.06 -2.71
N PRO A 32 11.03 14.41 -1.98
CA PRO A 32 11.19 12.96 -2.01
C PRO A 32 9.85 12.24 -1.81
N ILE A 33 9.67 11.07 -2.45
CA ILE A 33 8.41 10.31 -2.36
C ILE A 33 8.09 9.93 -0.90
N ASP A 34 9.10 9.52 -0.15
CA ASP A 34 9.02 9.18 1.28
C ASP A 34 8.78 10.39 2.20
N ASP A 35 8.92 11.62 1.70
CA ASP A 35 8.60 12.82 2.47
C ASP A 35 7.10 13.13 2.49
N TYR A 36 6.27 12.46 1.67
CA TYR A 36 4.83 12.67 1.69
C TYR A 36 4.16 11.97 2.89
N ALA A 37 3.25 12.68 3.55
CA ALA A 37 2.29 12.05 4.46
C ALA A 37 1.05 11.63 3.69
N PHE A 38 0.50 10.48 4.04
CA PHE A 38 -0.77 9.97 3.51
C PHE A 38 -1.93 10.24 4.48
N LEU A 39 -3.04 10.77 3.98
CA LEU A 39 -4.30 10.92 4.71
C LEU A 39 -5.39 10.17 3.95
N SER A 40 -6.36 9.63 4.69
CA SER A 40 -7.54 8.96 4.12
C SER A 40 -8.73 9.11 5.06
N ASP A 41 -9.93 9.16 4.49
CA ASP A 41 -11.23 8.94 5.17
C ASP A 41 -11.92 7.66 4.64
N CYS A 42 -11.18 6.79 3.95
CA CYS A 42 -11.66 5.59 3.26
C CYS A 42 -12.64 5.84 2.08
N GLU A 43 -12.99 7.09 1.77
CA GLU A 43 -13.71 7.46 0.53
C GLU A 43 -12.86 8.34 -0.41
N THR A 44 -11.82 8.96 0.11
CA THR A 44 -10.84 9.80 -0.59
C THR A 44 -9.50 9.70 0.13
N ASN A 45 -8.43 10.05 -0.56
CA ASN A 45 -7.11 10.20 0.04
C ASN A 45 -6.36 11.43 -0.51
N CYS A 46 -5.31 11.83 0.21
CA CYS A 46 -4.41 12.87 -0.26
C CYS A 46 -2.98 12.70 0.26
N LEU A 47 -2.03 13.32 -0.45
CA LEU A 47 -0.63 13.38 -0.03
C LEU A 47 -0.22 14.80 0.36
N VAL A 48 0.36 14.92 1.57
CA VAL A 48 0.83 16.18 2.15
C VAL A 48 2.35 16.21 2.15
N ALA A 49 2.94 17.11 1.37
CA ALA A 49 4.36 17.38 1.34
C ALA A 49 4.87 17.91 2.69
N SER A 50 6.18 17.79 2.95
CA SER A 50 6.83 18.28 4.16
C SER A 50 6.67 19.79 4.37
N ASN A 51 6.53 20.56 3.29
CA ASN A 51 6.25 21.99 3.35
C ASN A 51 4.80 22.32 3.77
N GLY A 52 3.91 21.34 4.01
CA GLY A 52 2.52 21.56 4.37
C GLY A 52 1.57 21.78 3.18
N ALA A 53 2.02 21.56 1.94
CA ALA A 53 1.15 21.53 0.77
C ALA A 53 0.51 20.14 0.58
N VAL A 54 -0.80 20.10 0.33
CA VAL A 54 -1.43 18.96 -0.30
C VAL A 54 -1.12 19.06 -1.79
N GLU A 55 -0.39 18.07 -2.30
CA GLU A 55 0.13 18.06 -3.69
C GLU A 55 -0.48 16.96 -4.56
N TRP A 56 -1.20 16.03 -3.93
CA TRP A 56 -1.97 15.00 -4.59
C TRP A 56 -3.32 14.85 -3.90
N MET A 57 -4.42 14.99 -4.64
CA MET A 57 -5.78 14.70 -4.17
C MET A 57 -6.70 14.53 -5.36
N CYS A 58 -7.55 13.51 -5.30
CA CYS A 58 -8.60 13.23 -6.27
C CYS A 58 -9.94 13.25 -5.56
N VAL A 59 -10.96 13.83 -6.19
CA VAL A 59 -12.33 13.89 -5.65
C VAL A 59 -13.35 13.66 -6.78
N PRO A 60 -14.51 13.05 -6.48
CA PRO A 60 -14.95 12.58 -5.17
C PRO A 60 -14.36 11.23 -4.73
N ARG A 61 -13.65 10.52 -5.63
CA ARG A 61 -13.02 9.23 -5.34
C ARG A 61 -11.51 9.28 -5.58
N PRO A 62 -10.71 8.37 -4.98
CA PRO A 62 -9.27 8.27 -5.22
C PRO A 62 -8.89 8.06 -6.70
N ASP A 63 -9.71 7.30 -7.44
CA ASP A 63 -9.51 6.99 -8.86
C ASP A 63 -10.10 8.07 -9.80
N SER A 64 -10.73 9.12 -9.25
CA SER A 64 -11.22 10.27 -10.03
C SER A 64 -10.07 11.12 -10.56
N PRO A 65 -10.34 12.03 -11.51
CA PRO A 65 -9.35 13.00 -11.93
C PRO A 65 -8.85 13.90 -10.79
N SER A 66 -7.54 14.16 -10.76
CA SER A 66 -6.95 14.97 -9.69
C SER A 66 -7.45 16.42 -9.69
N ILE A 67 -7.57 16.98 -8.49
CA ILE A 67 -7.78 18.42 -8.23
C ILE A 67 -6.52 19.10 -7.70
N PHE A 68 -5.60 18.32 -7.15
CA PHE A 68 -4.23 18.72 -6.84
C PHE A 68 -3.31 17.65 -7.43
N GLY A 69 -2.38 18.09 -8.27
CA GLY A 69 -1.46 17.25 -9.03
C GLY A 69 -0.03 17.78 -9.02
N ALA A 70 0.31 18.71 -8.11
CA ALA A 70 1.66 19.24 -7.92
C ALA A 70 2.76 18.18 -7.76
N MET A 71 2.37 16.97 -7.32
CA MET A 71 3.24 15.80 -7.30
C MET A 71 3.72 15.40 -8.70
N LEU A 72 2.89 15.50 -9.73
CA LEU A 72 3.20 15.13 -11.11
C LEU A 72 3.66 16.31 -11.96
N ASP A 73 3.17 17.52 -11.70
CA ASP A 73 3.69 18.74 -12.29
C ASP A 73 3.45 19.91 -11.34
N ARG A 74 4.48 20.70 -11.04
CA ARG A 74 4.38 21.82 -10.10
C ARG A 74 3.29 22.85 -10.47
N SER A 75 2.84 22.93 -11.73
CA SER A 75 1.71 23.79 -12.13
C SER A 75 0.33 23.17 -11.87
N ALA A 76 0.24 21.87 -11.64
CA ALA A 76 -1.01 21.11 -11.51
C ALA A 76 -1.74 21.27 -10.17
N GLY A 77 -1.60 22.44 -9.54
CA GLY A 77 -2.37 22.83 -8.37
C GLY A 77 -1.92 22.19 -7.06
N HIS A 78 -2.13 22.93 -5.96
CA HIS A 78 -1.75 22.54 -4.61
C HIS A 78 -2.61 23.26 -3.57
N PHE A 79 -2.56 22.79 -2.33
CA PHE A 79 -3.18 23.48 -1.19
C PHE A 79 -2.24 23.52 0.02
N ARG A 80 -1.62 24.68 0.25
CA ARG A 80 -0.64 24.92 1.31
C ARG A 80 -1.24 25.68 2.50
N ILE A 81 -0.88 25.23 3.70
CA ILE A 81 -1.02 26.00 4.94
C ILE A 81 0.30 25.90 5.73
N GLY A 82 0.75 26.99 6.32
CA GLY A 82 1.95 27.00 7.15
C GLY A 82 2.54 28.39 7.33
N PRO A 83 3.65 28.50 8.07
CA PRO A 83 4.33 29.77 8.27
C PRO A 83 4.81 30.39 6.96
N TYR A 84 4.58 31.69 6.79
CA TYR A 84 5.10 32.46 5.67
C TYR A 84 6.63 32.39 5.62
N GLY A 85 7.18 32.09 4.45
CA GLY A 85 8.62 32.07 4.22
C GLY A 85 9.38 30.88 4.83
N VAL A 86 8.69 29.91 5.46
CA VAL A 86 9.31 28.73 6.06
C VAL A 86 8.73 27.46 5.43
N ASN A 87 9.58 26.67 4.78
CA ASN A 87 9.19 25.45 4.06
C ASN A 87 9.65 24.15 4.71
N VAL A 88 10.51 24.22 5.73
CA VAL A 88 11.03 23.05 6.43
C VAL A 88 10.45 23.03 7.85
N PRO A 89 9.65 22.02 8.21
CA PRO A 89 9.08 21.91 9.55
C PRO A 89 10.15 21.44 10.56
N ALA A 90 9.93 21.74 11.83
CA ALA A 90 10.77 21.27 12.92
C ALA A 90 10.51 19.78 13.25
N ALA A 91 9.27 19.33 13.10
CA ALA A 91 8.89 17.93 13.30
C ALA A 91 7.57 17.59 12.59
N ARG A 92 7.38 16.31 12.26
CA ARG A 92 6.13 15.76 11.73
C ARG A 92 5.84 14.42 12.39
N ARG A 93 4.57 14.15 12.68
CA ARG A 93 4.11 12.85 13.18
C ARG A 93 2.64 12.65 12.89
N TYR A 94 2.20 11.40 12.82
CA TYR A 94 0.79 11.11 13.03
C TYR A 94 0.44 11.14 14.51
N LEU A 95 -0.76 11.62 14.84
CA LEU A 95 -1.29 11.43 16.18
C LEU A 95 -1.45 9.93 16.48
N PRO A 96 -1.03 9.46 17.67
CA PRO A 96 -1.06 8.03 17.99
C PRO A 96 -2.47 7.43 17.85
N GLY A 97 -2.52 6.28 17.16
CA GLY A 97 -3.75 5.53 16.93
C GLY A 97 -4.59 6.03 15.76
N GLY A 98 -4.08 6.91 14.89
CA GLY A 98 -4.82 7.25 13.66
C GLY A 98 -4.02 7.95 12.56
N MET A 99 -4.76 8.62 11.69
CA MET A 99 -4.27 9.27 10.47
C MET A 99 -4.50 10.78 10.44
N ILE A 100 -4.32 11.44 11.59
CA ILE A 100 -4.21 12.90 11.66
C ILE A 100 -2.72 13.25 11.66
N LEU A 101 -2.28 14.00 10.66
CA LEU A 101 -0.90 14.51 10.59
C LEU A 101 -0.79 15.74 11.50
N GLU A 102 0.22 15.77 12.35
CA GLU A 102 0.63 16.95 13.11
C GLU A 102 2.01 17.41 12.62
N THR A 103 2.08 18.64 12.15
CA THR A 103 3.32 19.29 11.72
C THR A 103 3.65 20.44 12.67
N THR A 104 4.83 20.38 13.27
CA THR A 104 5.37 21.42 14.14
C THR A 104 6.30 22.33 13.33
N TRP A 105 6.05 23.62 13.41
CA TRP A 105 6.80 24.64 12.70
C TRP A 105 7.53 25.53 13.69
N GLN A 106 8.82 25.72 13.45
CA GLN A 106 9.62 26.73 14.12
C GLN A 106 9.84 27.90 13.17
N THR A 107 9.53 29.10 13.63
CA THR A 107 9.89 30.36 12.96
C THR A 107 10.89 31.11 13.83
N GLU A 108 11.44 32.22 13.32
CA GLU A 108 12.35 33.08 14.10
C GLU A 108 11.67 33.63 15.37
N THR A 109 10.35 33.82 15.35
CA THR A 109 9.63 34.57 16.39
C THR A 109 8.55 33.75 17.12
N GLY A 110 8.33 32.49 16.75
CA GLY A 110 7.26 31.68 17.35
C GLY A 110 7.12 30.29 16.75
N TRP A 111 6.17 29.54 17.29
CA TRP A 111 5.91 28.14 16.98
C TRP A 111 4.45 27.92 16.60
N LEU A 112 4.23 27.22 15.48
CA LEU A 112 2.91 26.81 15.02
C LEU A 112 2.79 25.29 15.04
N ILE A 113 1.62 24.79 15.42
CA ILE A 113 1.21 23.41 15.19
C ILE A 113 0.09 23.43 14.17
N VAL A 114 0.29 22.70 13.07
CA VAL A 114 -0.73 22.45 12.04
C VAL A 114 -1.17 21.00 12.16
N ARG A 115 -2.48 20.75 12.13
CA ARG A 115 -3.05 19.40 12.05
C ARG A 115 -3.92 19.25 10.81
N ASP A 116 -3.67 18.19 10.06
CA ASP A 116 -4.34 17.88 8.79
C ASP A 116 -5.07 16.53 8.91
N ALA A 117 -6.33 16.49 8.46
CA ALA A 117 -7.13 15.28 8.43
C ALA A 117 -8.13 15.30 7.26
N LEU A 118 -8.37 14.14 6.66
CA LEU A 118 -9.63 13.87 5.98
C LEU A 118 -10.63 13.41 7.04
N VAL A 119 -11.77 14.10 7.12
CA VAL A 119 -12.65 14.03 8.30
C VAL A 119 -13.56 12.80 8.22
N LEU A 120 -13.56 12.05 9.31
CA LEU A 120 -14.53 10.99 9.61
C LEU A 120 -15.49 11.48 10.69
N GLY A 121 -16.76 11.16 10.53
CA GLY A 121 -17.84 11.51 11.44
C GLY A 121 -18.89 10.39 11.54
N PRO A 122 -19.93 10.55 12.37
CA PRO A 122 -20.98 9.55 12.49
C PRO A 122 -21.71 9.30 11.17
N TRP A 123 -22.21 8.08 10.96
CA TRP A 123 -23.06 7.75 9.81
C TRP A 123 -24.22 8.73 9.63
N HIS A 124 -24.36 9.28 8.41
CA HIS A 124 -25.29 10.38 8.13
C HIS A 124 -26.44 10.02 7.18
N ASN A 125 -26.36 8.93 6.42
CA ASN A 125 -27.43 8.45 5.53
C ASN A 125 -28.57 7.75 6.30
N ASN A 126 -29.30 8.48 7.15
CA ASN A 126 -30.41 7.97 7.95
C ASN A 126 -31.79 8.21 7.31
N ASP A 127 -31.92 9.27 6.50
CA ASP A 127 -33.19 9.62 5.86
C ASP A 127 -33.38 8.96 4.49
N GLN A 128 -32.28 8.68 3.79
CA GLN A 128 -32.25 8.04 2.48
C GLN A 128 -31.02 7.14 2.34
N ARG A 129 -31.21 6.00 1.68
CA ARG A 129 -30.11 5.05 1.39
C ARG A 129 -29.02 5.75 0.56
N SER A 130 -27.76 5.55 0.96
CA SER A 130 -26.61 5.98 0.14
C SER A 130 -26.66 5.34 -1.25
N LYS A 131 -26.30 6.12 -2.27
CA LYS A 131 -26.19 5.65 -3.66
C LYS A 131 -24.83 5.03 -3.97
N THR A 132 -23.82 5.33 -3.15
CA THR A 132 -22.43 4.91 -3.34
C THR A 132 -22.09 3.70 -2.47
N TYR A 133 -22.67 3.61 -1.27
CA TYR A 133 -22.38 2.54 -0.32
C TYR A 133 -23.08 1.22 -0.68
N ARG A 134 -22.28 0.18 -0.92
CA ARG A 134 -22.70 -1.19 -1.21
C ARG A 134 -22.44 -2.15 -0.05
N ARG A 135 -21.44 -1.86 0.78
CA ARG A 135 -21.12 -2.62 2.00
C ARG A 135 -22.08 -2.30 3.15
N THR A 136 -22.01 -3.09 4.21
CA THR A 136 -22.80 -2.83 5.41
C THR A 136 -22.36 -1.51 6.04
N PRO A 137 -23.28 -0.53 6.24
CA PRO A 137 -22.94 0.71 6.93
C PRO A 137 -22.35 0.48 8.31
N MET A 138 -21.36 1.30 8.66
CA MET A 138 -20.72 1.32 9.97
C MET A 138 -21.19 2.53 10.78
N ASP A 139 -20.76 2.62 12.04
CA ASP A 139 -21.07 3.77 12.91
C ASP A 139 -20.45 5.09 12.42
N TRP A 140 -19.41 4.99 11.58
CA TRP A 140 -18.60 6.10 11.08
C TRP A 140 -18.58 6.13 9.55
N ASP A 141 -18.50 7.33 8.99
CA ASP A 141 -18.46 7.58 7.56
C ASP A 141 -17.60 8.81 7.21
N ALA A 142 -17.22 8.96 5.94
CA ALA A 142 -16.52 10.13 5.45
C ALA A 142 -17.43 11.36 5.46
N GLU A 143 -16.92 12.50 5.93
CA GLU A 143 -17.65 13.78 5.89
C GLU A 143 -17.32 14.62 4.64
N HIS A 144 -16.42 14.12 3.77
CA HIS A 144 -15.97 14.81 2.57
C HIS A 144 -15.36 16.20 2.84
N VAL A 145 -14.51 16.26 3.87
CA VAL A 145 -13.81 17.48 4.29
C VAL A 145 -12.32 17.20 4.47
N LEU A 146 -11.48 17.97 3.77
CA LEU A 146 -10.09 18.14 4.15
C LEU A 146 -10.01 19.28 5.16
N LEU A 147 -9.78 18.94 6.42
CA LEU A 147 -9.75 19.88 7.53
C LEU A 147 -8.32 20.14 8.00
N ARG A 148 -8.00 21.41 8.19
CA ARG A 148 -6.70 21.88 8.65
C ARG A 148 -6.91 22.81 9.84
N THR A 149 -6.29 22.52 10.98
CA THR A 149 -6.33 23.39 12.16
C THR A 149 -4.93 23.90 12.48
N VAL A 150 -4.82 25.16 12.90
CA VAL A 150 -3.56 25.80 13.24
C VAL A 150 -3.67 26.38 14.64
N LYS A 151 -2.63 26.15 15.46
CA LYS A 151 -2.47 26.78 16.77
C LYS A 151 -1.10 27.41 16.89
N CYS A 152 -1.04 28.67 17.30
CA CYS A 152 0.22 29.29 17.71
C CYS A 152 0.49 28.95 19.17
N VAL A 153 1.46 28.07 19.40
CA VAL A 153 1.72 27.53 20.74
C VAL A 153 2.73 28.36 21.53
N ASN A 154 3.52 29.20 20.86
CA ASN A 154 4.42 30.14 21.51
C ASN A 154 4.82 31.29 20.57
N GLY A 155 5.01 32.48 21.13
CA GLY A 155 5.54 33.63 20.40
C GLY A 155 4.57 34.20 19.37
N THR A 156 5.09 34.67 18.23
CA THR A 156 4.29 35.14 17.10
C THR A 156 4.80 34.57 15.78
N ALA A 157 3.90 34.25 14.86
CA ALA A 157 4.28 33.76 13.53
C ALA A 157 3.30 34.28 12.46
N GLU A 158 3.83 34.57 11.28
CA GLU A 158 3.02 34.88 10.10
C GLU A 158 2.52 33.57 9.48
N LEU A 159 1.20 33.37 9.46
CA LEU A 159 0.56 32.24 8.81
C LEU A 159 0.19 32.62 7.37
N GLU A 160 0.42 31.70 6.43
CA GLU A 160 -0.02 31.79 5.05
C GLU A 160 -0.86 30.55 4.67
N MET A 161 -1.89 30.80 3.86
CA MET A 161 -2.71 29.79 3.21
C MET A 161 -2.78 30.12 1.71
N SER A 162 -2.61 29.10 0.88
CA SER A 162 -2.68 29.16 -0.58
C SER A 162 -3.41 27.93 -1.08
N CYS A 163 -4.57 28.10 -1.70
CA CYS A 163 -5.37 27.01 -2.27
C CYS A 163 -5.58 27.27 -3.77
N GLN A 164 -4.97 26.43 -4.60
CA GLN A 164 -4.98 26.56 -6.05
C GLN A 164 -5.35 25.22 -6.71
N PRO A 165 -6.64 24.86 -6.77
CA PRO A 165 -7.06 23.65 -7.46
C PRO A 165 -6.75 23.70 -8.95
N SER A 166 -6.47 22.54 -9.51
CA SER A 166 -6.38 22.31 -10.93
C SER A 166 -7.08 21.01 -11.28
N PHE A 167 -8.26 21.16 -11.87
CA PHE A 167 -9.15 20.05 -12.15
C PHE A 167 -8.66 19.22 -13.33
N ASP A 168 -9.08 17.96 -13.32
CA ASP A 168 -8.88 17.00 -14.41
C ASP A 168 -7.42 16.89 -14.83
N TYR A 169 -6.54 16.63 -13.84
CA TYR A 169 -5.11 16.51 -14.07
C TYR A 169 -4.55 17.74 -14.78
N HIS A 170 -4.89 18.94 -14.33
CA HIS A 170 -4.48 20.22 -14.94
C HIS A 170 -5.09 20.57 -16.31
N ARG A 171 -6.08 19.82 -16.82
CA ARG A 171 -6.79 20.20 -18.06
C ARG A 171 -7.71 21.40 -17.89
N ASP A 172 -8.18 21.65 -16.67
CA ASP A 172 -9.04 22.79 -16.36
C ASP A 172 -8.57 23.53 -15.10
N THR A 173 -8.72 24.85 -15.10
CA THR A 173 -8.31 25.72 -14.01
C THR A 173 -9.47 26.04 -13.09
N ALA A 174 -9.17 26.38 -11.83
CA ALA A 174 -10.20 26.84 -10.90
C ALA A 174 -10.61 28.29 -11.16
N ARG A 175 -11.91 28.56 -11.14
CA ARG A 175 -12.49 29.89 -10.98
C ARG A 175 -13.11 29.99 -9.59
N TRP A 176 -12.69 30.98 -8.83
CA TRP A 176 -13.18 31.24 -7.48
C TRP A 176 -14.25 32.33 -7.44
N GLU A 177 -15.21 32.17 -6.53
CA GLU A 177 -16.18 33.20 -6.16
C GLU A 177 -16.41 33.21 -4.65
N TYR A 178 -16.67 34.39 -4.06
CA TYR A 178 -17.09 34.47 -2.67
C TYR A 178 -18.53 33.97 -2.55
N THR A 179 -18.76 33.07 -1.61
CA THR A 179 -20.08 32.47 -1.32
C THR A 179 -20.53 32.71 0.12
N GLY A 180 -19.61 33.13 0.99
CA GLY A 180 -19.89 33.56 2.35
C GLY A 180 -20.51 34.95 2.47
N LYS A 181 -20.87 35.33 3.69
CA LYS A 181 -21.41 36.68 4.00
C LYS A 181 -20.30 37.71 4.14
N VAL A 182 -19.09 37.27 4.50
CA VAL A 182 -17.85 38.05 4.60
C VAL A 182 -16.74 37.33 3.80
N TYR A 183 -15.49 37.39 4.24
CA TYR A 183 -14.34 36.75 3.58
C TYR A 183 -14.06 35.32 4.08
N GLU A 184 -15.05 34.67 4.70
CA GLU A 184 -14.95 33.39 5.40
C GLU A 184 -15.21 32.17 4.51
N GLU A 185 -15.82 32.36 3.35
CA GLU A 185 -16.18 31.27 2.45
C GLU A 185 -16.05 31.66 0.97
N ALA A 186 -15.45 30.76 0.19
CA ALA A 186 -15.36 30.88 -1.26
C ALA A 186 -15.51 29.51 -1.92
N THR A 187 -16.07 29.50 -3.13
CA THR A 187 -16.30 28.30 -3.92
C THR A 187 -15.45 28.30 -5.18
N ALA A 188 -14.78 27.19 -5.47
CA ALA A 188 -14.07 26.94 -6.71
C ALA A 188 -14.85 25.97 -7.58
N VAL A 189 -14.99 26.33 -8.86
CA VAL A 189 -15.49 25.45 -9.92
C VAL A 189 -14.49 25.42 -11.07
N ARG A 190 -14.66 24.45 -11.96
CA ARG A 190 -14.00 24.39 -13.26
C ARG A 190 -14.25 25.66 -14.08
N THR A 191 -13.25 26.11 -14.83
CA THR A 191 -13.37 27.32 -15.65
C THR A 191 -14.02 27.01 -16.99
N ILE A 192 -13.61 25.91 -17.62
CA ILE A 192 -14.07 25.51 -18.96
C ILE A 192 -15.42 24.80 -18.88
N ASP A 193 -15.57 23.85 -17.95
CA ASP A 193 -16.84 23.15 -17.73
C ASP A 193 -17.28 23.23 -16.25
N PRO A 194 -17.94 24.33 -15.84
CA PRO A 194 -18.38 24.53 -14.45
C PRO A 194 -19.30 23.43 -13.91
N SER A 195 -19.95 22.64 -14.78
CA SER A 195 -20.81 21.51 -14.40
C SER A 195 -20.13 20.15 -14.43
N GLY A 196 -18.95 20.04 -15.05
CA GLY A 196 -18.25 18.78 -15.34
C GLY A 196 -17.40 18.21 -14.21
N GLY A 197 -17.56 18.70 -12.99
CA GLY A 197 -16.80 18.21 -11.84
C GLY A 197 -17.32 18.71 -10.50
N PRO A 198 -16.68 18.31 -9.39
CA PRO A 198 -17.11 18.72 -8.07
C PRO A 198 -16.87 20.22 -7.88
N SER A 199 -17.82 20.86 -7.20
CA SER A 199 -17.63 22.18 -6.61
C SER A 199 -16.82 22.04 -5.32
N LEU A 200 -15.81 22.88 -5.13
CA LEU A 200 -14.98 22.86 -3.92
C LEU A 200 -15.29 24.10 -3.08
N VAL A 201 -15.73 23.91 -1.83
CA VAL A 201 -16.04 25.03 -0.93
C VAL A 201 -14.96 25.13 0.13
N LEU A 202 -14.34 26.31 0.23
CA LEU A 202 -13.35 26.64 1.24
C LEU A 202 -14.03 27.45 2.34
N THR A 203 -14.11 26.93 3.56
CA THR A 203 -14.67 27.60 4.75
C THR A 203 -13.58 27.80 5.81
N THR A 204 -13.45 29.01 6.36
CA THR A 204 -12.37 29.35 7.30
C THR A 204 -12.69 30.59 8.15
N ASP A 205 -12.03 30.75 9.29
CA ASP A 205 -11.99 32.00 10.06
C ASP A 205 -10.89 32.98 9.60
N LEU A 206 -10.13 32.61 8.56
CA LEU A 206 -9.26 33.52 7.82
C LEU A 206 -10.05 34.48 6.93
N ARG A 207 -9.41 35.58 6.53
CA ARG A 207 -9.94 36.49 5.51
C ARG A 207 -9.38 36.08 4.15
N LEU A 208 -10.20 35.42 3.35
CA LEU A 208 -9.86 34.99 2.00
C LEU A 208 -9.71 36.18 1.05
N GLY A 209 -8.67 36.12 0.23
CA GLY A 209 -8.49 36.93 -0.97
C GLY A 209 -8.47 36.01 -2.20
N LEU A 210 -9.18 36.39 -3.26
CA LEU A 210 -9.22 35.63 -4.51
C LEU A 210 -8.34 36.30 -5.56
N GLU A 211 -7.29 35.60 -6.00
CA GLU A 211 -6.30 36.07 -6.96
C GLU A 211 -6.24 35.11 -8.17
N GLY A 212 -7.03 35.41 -9.20
CA GLY A 212 -7.13 34.57 -10.39
C GLY A 212 -7.67 33.18 -10.06
N ARG A 213 -6.81 32.16 -10.12
CA ARG A 213 -7.16 30.75 -9.88
C ARG A 213 -6.86 30.27 -8.45
N GLU A 214 -6.53 31.19 -7.54
CA GLU A 214 -6.05 30.89 -6.20
C GLU A 214 -6.84 31.63 -5.13
N ALA A 215 -7.19 30.93 -4.06
CA ALA A 215 -7.67 31.52 -2.81
C ALA A 215 -6.50 31.61 -1.82
N ARG A 216 -6.22 32.82 -1.33
CA ARG A 216 -5.11 33.11 -0.43
C ARG A 216 -5.59 33.72 0.87
N ALA A 217 -4.82 33.52 1.93
CA ALA A 217 -4.97 34.28 3.17
C ALA A 217 -3.63 34.40 3.87
N ARG A 218 -3.44 35.53 4.58
CA ARG A 218 -2.28 35.77 5.41
C ARG A 218 -2.69 36.47 6.69
N THR A 219 -2.17 36.03 7.82
CA THR A 219 -2.45 36.66 9.11
C THR A 219 -1.30 36.46 10.08
N ARG A 220 -1.13 37.41 11.01
CA ARG A 220 -0.19 37.28 12.11
C ARG A 220 -0.87 36.58 13.28
N MET A 221 -0.37 35.41 13.65
CA MET A 221 -0.80 34.70 14.85
C MET A 221 0.09 35.06 16.04
N LYS A 222 -0.51 35.09 17.22
CA LYS A 222 0.13 35.20 18.53
C LYS A 222 -0.16 33.96 19.35
N GLU A 223 0.64 33.71 20.37
CA GLU A 223 0.42 32.62 21.32
C GLU A 223 -1.04 32.56 21.81
N GLY A 224 -1.65 31.38 21.66
CA GLY A 224 -3.04 31.13 21.98
C GLY A 224 -3.99 31.19 20.79
N ASP A 225 -3.64 31.89 19.72
CA ASP A 225 -4.47 32.02 18.51
C ASP A 225 -4.70 30.66 17.85
N GLN A 226 -5.92 30.49 17.33
CA GLN A 226 -6.44 29.27 16.74
C GLN A 226 -7.20 29.61 15.46
N ILE A 227 -6.97 28.82 14.41
CA ILE A 227 -7.51 29.02 13.06
C ILE A 227 -7.89 27.67 12.48
N PHE A 228 -8.95 27.62 11.68
CA PHE A 228 -9.31 26.43 10.89
C PHE A 228 -9.48 26.76 9.42
N VAL A 229 -9.21 25.79 8.56
CA VAL A 229 -9.47 25.85 7.12
C VAL A 229 -10.05 24.51 6.68
N ALA A 230 -11.25 24.52 6.11
CA ALA A 230 -11.95 23.34 5.63
C ALA A 230 -12.20 23.45 4.12
N LEU A 231 -11.77 22.44 3.36
CA LEU A 231 -12.11 22.28 1.94
C LEU A 231 -13.10 21.12 1.80
N THR A 232 -14.31 21.39 1.28
CA THR A 232 -15.37 20.39 1.12
C THR A 232 -15.76 20.19 -0.35
N TRP A 233 -16.28 19.01 -0.67
CA TRP A 233 -16.76 18.65 -2.03
C TRP A 233 -18.11 17.92 -2.01
N SER A 234 -18.89 18.12 -0.94
CA SER A 234 -20.23 17.57 -0.79
C SER A 234 -21.15 18.57 -0.07
N ASP A 235 -22.44 18.22 0.04
CA ASP A 235 -23.44 19.02 0.75
C ASP A 235 -23.42 18.83 2.28
N LEU A 236 -22.52 18.00 2.80
CA LEU A 236 -22.35 17.82 4.25
C LEU A 236 -21.82 19.10 4.91
N PRO A 237 -22.26 19.42 6.14
CA PRO A 237 -21.94 20.69 6.78
C PRO A 237 -20.44 20.79 7.15
N ALA A 238 -19.77 21.77 6.55
CA ALA A 238 -18.44 22.22 6.96
C ALA A 238 -18.47 22.83 8.38
N PRO A 239 -17.36 22.76 9.16
CA PRO A 239 -17.27 23.51 10.41
C PRO A 239 -17.34 25.02 10.15
N ARG A 240 -18.02 25.74 11.03
CA ARG A 240 -18.20 27.20 11.00
C ARG A 240 -17.36 27.92 12.05
N THR A 241 -16.84 27.18 13.02
CA THR A 241 -15.98 27.70 14.09
C THR A 241 -14.79 26.78 14.33
N PHE A 242 -13.73 27.32 14.96
CA PHE A 242 -12.61 26.49 15.39
C PHE A 242 -13.03 25.38 16.36
N GLU A 243 -14.01 25.63 17.22
CA GLU A 243 -14.50 24.63 18.18
C GLU A 243 -15.14 23.43 17.45
N GLU A 244 -15.98 23.68 16.45
CA GLU A 244 -16.54 22.63 15.60
C GLU A 244 -15.44 21.88 14.81
N ALA A 245 -14.45 22.60 14.28
CA ALA A 245 -13.30 21.99 13.62
C ALA A 245 -12.50 21.09 14.58
N ALA A 246 -12.28 21.54 15.82
CA ALA A 246 -11.60 20.75 16.85
C ALA A 246 -12.42 19.51 17.24
N GLN A 247 -13.75 19.61 17.30
CA GLN A 247 -14.64 18.47 17.54
C GLN A 247 -14.58 17.45 16.39
N LYS A 248 -14.58 17.90 15.13
CA LYS A 248 -14.40 17.01 13.96
C LYS A 248 -13.03 16.32 13.98
N MET A 249 -11.96 17.04 14.30
CA MET A 249 -10.62 16.44 14.52
C MET A 249 -10.64 15.37 15.62
N TRP A 250 -11.37 15.61 16.72
CA TRP A 250 -11.51 14.65 17.79
C TRP A 250 -12.32 13.41 17.36
N ALA A 251 -13.46 13.59 16.69
CA ALA A 251 -14.26 12.48 16.18
C ALA A 251 -13.46 11.62 15.19
N THR A 252 -12.69 12.27 14.30
CA THR A 252 -11.84 11.56 13.33
C THR A 252 -10.78 10.70 14.03
N ILE A 253 -10.08 11.21 15.05
CA ILE A 253 -9.08 10.38 15.75
C ILE A 253 -9.72 9.25 16.53
N GLU A 254 -10.92 9.45 17.09
CA GLU A 254 -11.63 8.39 17.80
C GLU A 254 -12.11 7.29 16.86
N CYS A 255 -12.59 7.63 15.65
CA CYS A 255 -12.91 6.62 14.63
C CYS A 255 -11.70 5.73 14.32
N TRP A 256 -10.54 6.35 14.04
CA TRP A 256 -9.31 5.59 13.79
C TRP A 256 -8.87 4.74 14.97
N ARG A 257 -8.98 5.26 16.20
CA ARG A 257 -8.61 4.55 17.43
C ARG A 257 -9.52 3.36 17.67
N GLN A 258 -10.83 3.54 17.54
CA GLN A 258 -11.79 2.44 17.69
C GLN A 258 -11.46 1.32 16.72
N TRP A 259 -11.14 1.64 15.46
CA TRP A 259 -10.75 0.63 14.49
C TRP A 259 -9.43 -0.07 14.85
N ILE A 260 -8.33 0.67 15.08
CA ILE A 260 -7.01 0.05 15.31
C ILE A 260 -6.98 -0.75 16.61
N THR A 261 -7.79 -0.41 17.62
CA THR A 261 -7.83 -1.17 18.89
C THR A 261 -8.43 -2.57 18.77
N LEU A 262 -9.11 -2.88 17.67
CA LEU A 262 -9.57 -4.24 17.37
C LEU A 262 -8.42 -5.18 17.00
N GLY A 263 -7.30 -4.61 16.52
CA GLY A 263 -6.16 -5.39 16.07
C GLY A 263 -5.30 -5.95 17.20
N ASN A 264 -4.77 -7.15 16.98
CA ASN A 264 -3.82 -7.85 17.83
C ASN A 264 -2.40 -7.45 17.45
N PHE A 265 -1.79 -6.61 18.27
CA PHE A 265 -0.43 -6.15 18.07
C PHE A 265 0.48 -6.68 19.18
N PRO A 266 1.53 -7.47 18.86
CA PRO A 266 2.43 -8.04 19.87
C PRO A 266 3.16 -6.93 20.63
N ASP A 267 3.49 -7.19 21.90
CA ASP A 267 4.29 -6.29 22.71
C ASP A 267 5.77 -6.39 22.33
N HIS A 268 6.11 -5.76 21.22
CA HIS A 268 7.43 -5.84 20.60
C HIS A 268 7.89 -4.43 20.16
N PRO A 269 9.20 -4.11 20.13
CA PRO A 269 9.69 -2.82 19.63
C PRO A 269 9.19 -2.45 18.22
N TRP A 270 8.89 -3.44 17.37
CA TRP A 270 8.38 -3.23 16.02
C TRP A 270 6.86 -3.05 15.92
N ARG A 271 6.14 -3.07 17.06
CA ARG A 271 4.68 -2.90 17.12
C ARG A 271 4.16 -1.70 16.32
N ASN A 272 4.86 -0.58 16.38
CA ASN A 272 4.43 0.64 15.73
C ASN A 272 4.52 0.59 14.19
N TYR A 273 5.37 -0.28 13.63
CA TYR A 273 5.43 -0.51 12.18
C TYR A 273 4.21 -1.33 11.71
N LEU A 274 3.80 -2.32 12.52
CA LEU A 274 2.56 -3.08 12.28
C LEU A 274 1.34 -2.16 12.32
N GLN A 275 1.21 -1.34 13.37
CA GLN A 275 0.08 -0.42 13.53
C GLN A 275 0.01 0.61 12.39
N ARG A 276 1.15 1.20 11.97
CA ARG A 276 1.16 2.14 10.85
C ARG A 276 0.77 1.44 9.56
N SER A 277 1.33 0.27 9.26
CA SER A 277 1.00 -0.46 8.03
C SER A 277 -0.46 -0.88 7.98
N ALA A 278 -1.05 -1.31 9.12
CA ALA A 278 -2.47 -1.63 9.21
C ALA A 278 -3.35 -0.40 8.92
N LEU A 279 -3.04 0.76 9.52
CA LEU A 279 -3.75 2.02 9.24
C LEU A 279 -3.63 2.43 7.76
N THR A 280 -2.45 2.27 7.17
CA THR A 280 -2.23 2.56 5.74
C THR A 280 -3.09 1.67 4.86
N LEU A 281 -3.10 0.35 5.09
CA LEU A 281 -3.94 -0.60 4.35
C LEU A 281 -5.43 -0.26 4.49
N LYS A 282 -5.88 0.09 5.71
CA LYS A 282 -7.26 0.55 5.92
C LYS A 282 -7.55 1.84 5.15
N GLY A 283 -6.63 2.80 5.15
CA GLY A 283 -6.78 4.03 4.38
C GLY A 283 -6.78 3.83 2.86
N LEU A 284 -6.20 2.74 2.37
CA LEU A 284 -6.25 2.34 0.96
C LEU A 284 -7.50 1.51 0.62
N THR A 285 -8.30 1.10 1.61
CA THR A 285 -9.57 0.41 1.40
C THR A 285 -10.68 1.43 1.17
N TYR A 286 -11.32 1.35 0.00
CA TYR A 286 -12.46 2.16 -0.36
C TYR A 286 -13.72 1.61 0.32
N ALA A 287 -14.13 2.23 1.43
CA ALA A 287 -15.19 1.75 2.31
C ALA A 287 -16.54 1.48 1.60
N PRO A 288 -16.97 2.29 0.61
CA PRO A 288 -18.27 2.06 -0.03
C PRO A 288 -18.40 0.71 -0.73
N THR A 289 -17.33 0.19 -1.32
CA THR A 289 -17.36 -1.09 -2.07
C THR A 289 -16.59 -2.21 -1.40
N GLY A 290 -15.57 -1.90 -0.60
CA GLY A 290 -14.61 -2.87 -0.06
C GLY A 290 -13.37 -3.07 -0.94
N ALA A 291 -13.25 -2.34 -2.06
CA ALA A 291 -12.09 -2.42 -2.93
C ALA A 291 -10.82 -1.91 -2.23
N LEU A 292 -9.70 -2.62 -2.34
CA LEU A 292 -8.40 -2.14 -1.84
C LEU A 292 -7.57 -1.63 -3.01
N MET A 293 -7.11 -0.39 -2.93
CA MET A 293 -6.20 0.17 -3.95
C MET A 293 -4.78 -0.36 -3.78
N ALA A 294 -4.07 -0.60 -4.89
CA ALA A 294 -2.65 -0.97 -4.86
C ALA A 294 -1.76 0.16 -4.30
N ALA A 295 -2.07 1.42 -4.60
CA ALA A 295 -1.49 2.61 -3.99
C ALA A 295 -2.41 3.83 -4.09
N ALA A 296 -2.06 4.93 -3.41
CA ALA A 296 -2.82 6.19 -3.50
C ALA A 296 -2.47 7.03 -4.74
N THR A 297 -1.41 6.67 -5.47
CA THR A 297 -0.79 7.50 -6.52
C THR A 297 -0.82 6.85 -7.88
N THR A 298 -0.52 7.68 -8.88
CA THR A 298 -0.17 7.25 -10.23
C THR A 298 1.18 7.84 -10.62
N SER A 299 1.86 7.18 -11.56
CA SER A 299 2.95 7.72 -12.37
C SER A 299 4.15 8.24 -11.58
N LEU A 300 4.36 7.69 -10.39
CA LEU A 300 5.63 7.84 -9.69
C LEU A 300 6.63 6.84 -10.27
N PRO A 301 7.88 7.26 -10.51
CA PRO A 301 8.81 6.45 -11.29
C PRO A 301 9.51 5.37 -10.47
N GLU A 302 9.54 4.14 -11.00
CA GLU A 302 10.37 3.03 -10.46
C GLU A 302 11.87 3.35 -10.56
N THR A 303 12.29 4.17 -11.53
CA THR A 303 13.66 4.70 -11.60
C THR A 303 13.69 6.19 -11.98
N PRO A 304 14.59 7.01 -11.42
CA PRO A 304 14.63 8.45 -11.71
C PRO A 304 14.67 8.76 -13.21
N GLY A 305 13.65 9.46 -13.71
CA GLY A 305 13.52 9.82 -15.14
C GLY A 305 13.13 8.66 -16.07
N GLY A 306 12.83 7.48 -15.53
CA GLY A 306 12.49 6.28 -16.28
C GLY A 306 11.05 6.27 -16.84
N GLU A 307 10.77 5.22 -17.63
CA GLU A 307 9.47 5.02 -18.31
C GLU A 307 8.49 4.13 -17.55
N ARG A 308 8.91 3.52 -16.45
CA ARG A 308 8.11 2.64 -15.59
C ARG A 308 7.33 3.47 -14.57
N ASN A 309 6.25 4.09 -15.05
CA ASN A 309 5.39 5.03 -14.32
C ASN A 309 3.93 4.60 -14.51
N TRP A 310 3.34 3.95 -13.52
CA TRP A 310 2.02 3.29 -13.65
C TRP A 310 0.95 3.91 -12.74
N ASP A 311 -0.32 3.80 -13.12
CA ASP A 311 -1.44 4.16 -12.25
C ASP A 311 -1.86 2.99 -11.35
N TYR A 312 -1.69 3.15 -10.04
CA TYR A 312 -1.91 2.11 -9.03
C TYR A 312 -3.15 2.39 -8.16
N ARG A 313 -3.99 3.35 -8.54
CA ARG A 313 -5.21 3.72 -7.78
C ARG A 313 -6.38 2.75 -7.95
N TYR A 314 -6.12 1.58 -8.51
CA TYR A 314 -7.10 0.54 -8.82
C TYR A 314 -6.92 -0.68 -7.92
N SER A 315 -7.89 -1.59 -7.99
CA SER A 315 -7.97 -2.78 -7.16
C SER A 315 -7.51 -4.01 -7.93
N TRP A 316 -6.26 -4.43 -7.71
CA TRP A 316 -5.76 -5.71 -8.21
C TRP A 316 -6.29 -6.83 -7.33
N VAL A 317 -6.76 -7.91 -7.96
CA VAL A 317 -7.24 -9.09 -7.24
C VAL A 317 -6.13 -9.67 -6.39
N ARG A 318 -4.91 -9.76 -6.94
CA ARG A 318 -3.73 -10.29 -6.26
C ARG A 318 -3.36 -9.45 -5.03
N ASP A 319 -3.06 -8.18 -5.24
CA ASP A 319 -2.57 -7.25 -4.20
C ASP A 319 -3.56 -7.16 -3.04
N SER A 320 -4.84 -7.08 -3.36
CA SER A 320 -5.92 -7.05 -2.37
C SER A 320 -6.03 -8.34 -1.58
N SER A 321 -6.03 -9.49 -2.27
CA SER A 321 -6.08 -10.82 -1.63
C SER A 321 -4.95 -10.99 -0.63
N PHE A 322 -3.73 -10.66 -1.06
CA PHE A 322 -2.56 -10.65 -0.22
C PHE A 322 -2.71 -9.66 0.96
N ALA A 323 -3.13 -8.41 0.71
CA ALA A 323 -3.22 -7.38 1.76
C ALA A 323 -4.18 -7.75 2.89
N LEU A 324 -5.28 -8.40 2.55
CA LEU A 324 -6.28 -8.89 3.49
C LEU A 324 -5.75 -9.98 4.40
N TRP A 325 -4.83 -10.83 3.91
CA TRP A 325 -4.14 -11.78 4.77
C TRP A 325 -3.32 -11.08 5.88
N GLY A 326 -2.69 -9.95 5.57
CA GLY A 326 -1.95 -9.16 6.57
C GLY A 326 -2.85 -8.58 7.65
N LEU A 327 -3.94 -7.93 7.25
CA LEU A 327 -4.94 -7.41 8.18
C LEU A 327 -5.53 -8.53 9.05
N TYR A 328 -5.89 -9.65 8.43
CA TYR A 328 -6.40 -10.82 9.12
C TYR A 328 -5.39 -11.41 10.13
N THR A 329 -4.09 -11.43 9.79
CA THR A 329 -3.02 -11.88 10.70
C THR A 329 -2.96 -11.02 11.97
N LEU A 330 -3.38 -9.76 11.87
CA LEU A 330 -3.54 -8.83 12.98
C LEU A 330 -4.95 -8.86 13.60
N GLY A 331 -5.82 -9.79 13.22
CA GLY A 331 -7.20 -9.88 13.74
C GLY A 331 -8.17 -8.83 13.19
N LEU A 332 -7.82 -8.16 12.09
CA LEU A 332 -8.66 -7.19 11.39
C LEU A 332 -9.27 -7.88 10.15
N ASP A 333 -10.46 -8.46 10.31
CA ASP A 333 -11.04 -9.39 9.33
C ASP A 333 -12.20 -8.81 8.50
N ARG A 334 -12.79 -7.69 8.92
CA ARG A 334 -13.94 -7.06 8.22
C ARG A 334 -13.60 -6.59 6.82
N GLU A 335 -12.40 -6.02 6.63
CA GLU A 335 -11.96 -5.56 5.31
C GLU A 335 -11.90 -6.73 4.31
N ALA A 336 -11.65 -7.95 4.78
CA ALA A 336 -11.65 -9.13 3.93
C ALA A 336 -13.06 -9.51 3.47
N ASP A 337 -14.04 -9.43 4.38
CA ASP A 337 -15.46 -9.64 4.06
C ASP A 337 -15.94 -8.68 2.96
N ASP A 338 -15.64 -7.40 3.14
CA ASP A 338 -16.06 -6.37 2.19
C ASP A 338 -15.40 -6.55 0.81
N PHE A 339 -14.13 -6.93 0.77
CA PHE A 339 -13.44 -7.21 -0.49
C PHE A 339 -13.98 -8.46 -1.21
N PHE A 340 -14.36 -9.52 -0.49
CA PHE A 340 -14.99 -10.68 -1.15
C PHE A 340 -16.34 -10.33 -1.73
N CYS A 341 -17.13 -9.48 -1.04
CA CYS A 341 -18.35 -8.94 -1.62
C CYS A 341 -18.05 -8.07 -2.85
N PHE A 342 -16.99 -7.25 -2.83
CA PHE A 342 -16.54 -6.49 -4.00
C PHE A 342 -16.23 -7.39 -5.20
N LEU A 343 -15.47 -8.47 -5.01
CA LEU A 343 -15.16 -9.41 -6.09
C LEU A 343 -16.41 -10.13 -6.60
N ASN A 344 -17.33 -10.51 -5.71
CA ASN A 344 -18.60 -11.09 -6.12
C ASN A 344 -19.43 -10.09 -6.96
N ASP A 345 -19.50 -8.83 -6.55
CA ASP A 345 -20.17 -7.77 -7.31
C ASP A 345 -19.51 -7.55 -8.68
N ALA A 346 -18.17 -7.50 -8.75
CA ALA A 346 -17.41 -7.29 -9.99
C ALA A 346 -17.46 -8.47 -10.98
N THR A 347 -17.77 -9.66 -10.49
CA THR A 347 -17.91 -10.91 -11.27
C THR A 347 -19.37 -11.33 -11.47
N THR A 348 -20.32 -10.44 -11.16
CA THR A 348 -21.76 -10.64 -11.39
C THR A 348 -22.28 -9.56 -12.33
N GLY A 349 -22.85 -9.98 -13.46
CA GLY A 349 -23.40 -9.10 -14.48
C GLY A 349 -24.76 -8.51 -14.09
N ALA A 350 -25.28 -7.64 -14.95
CA ALA A 350 -26.46 -6.83 -14.65
C ALA A 350 -27.74 -7.64 -14.43
N HIS A 351 -27.81 -8.87 -14.95
CA HIS A 351 -28.93 -9.80 -14.77
C HIS A 351 -28.62 -10.94 -13.80
N GLY A 352 -27.52 -10.84 -13.03
CA GLY A 352 -27.09 -11.86 -12.07
C GLY A 352 -26.28 -13.00 -12.69
N GLU A 353 -25.94 -12.91 -13.97
CA GLU A 353 -25.11 -13.87 -14.69
C GLU A 353 -23.64 -13.77 -14.24
N PRO A 354 -22.91 -14.89 -14.14
CA PRO A 354 -21.48 -14.84 -13.88
C PRO A 354 -20.72 -14.16 -15.03
N VAL A 355 -19.76 -13.32 -14.67
CA VAL A 355 -18.79 -12.72 -15.60
C VAL A 355 -17.38 -13.13 -15.19
N GLU A 356 -16.48 -13.25 -16.15
CA GLU A 356 -15.08 -13.66 -15.90
C GLU A 356 -14.36 -12.68 -14.96
N LEU A 357 -13.43 -13.23 -14.18
CA LEU A 357 -12.56 -12.46 -13.29
C LEU A 357 -11.47 -11.76 -14.12
N GLN A 358 -11.24 -10.47 -13.88
CA GLN A 358 -10.14 -9.70 -14.45
C GLN A 358 -9.01 -9.56 -13.43
N VAL A 359 -7.82 -9.20 -13.91
CA VAL A 359 -6.64 -8.93 -13.09
C VAL A 359 -6.89 -7.78 -12.11
N LEU A 360 -7.52 -6.71 -12.59
CA LEU A 360 -7.78 -5.51 -11.82
C LEU A 360 -9.09 -4.81 -12.20
N TYR A 361 -9.60 -4.01 -11.28
CA TYR A 361 -10.86 -3.28 -11.38
C TYR A 361 -10.73 -1.84 -10.91
N GLY A 362 -11.54 -0.93 -11.45
CA GLY A 362 -11.83 0.35 -10.81
C GLY A 362 -12.39 0.12 -9.41
N ILE A 363 -12.24 1.07 -8.49
CA ILE A 363 -12.66 0.87 -7.10
C ILE A 363 -14.19 0.75 -6.96
N GLY A 364 -14.95 1.19 -7.97
CA GLY A 364 -16.39 0.99 -8.10
C GLY A 364 -16.79 -0.36 -8.72
N GLY A 365 -15.82 -1.16 -9.16
CA GLY A 365 -15.99 -2.41 -9.91
C GLY A 365 -15.98 -2.21 -11.43
N GLU A 366 -15.56 -1.03 -11.90
CA GLU A 366 -15.42 -0.74 -13.33
C GLU A 366 -14.41 -1.69 -13.97
N ARG A 367 -14.77 -2.23 -15.13
CA ARG A 367 -13.99 -3.26 -15.85
C ARG A 367 -13.07 -2.70 -16.94
N ASP A 368 -13.35 -1.48 -17.39
CA ASP A 368 -12.59 -0.80 -18.44
C ASP A 368 -11.69 0.27 -17.80
N ILE A 369 -10.38 0.04 -17.87
CA ILE A 369 -9.36 0.86 -17.20
C ILE A 369 -8.31 1.25 -18.24
N VAL A 370 -8.81 1.85 -19.32
CA VAL A 370 -8.01 2.16 -20.51
C VAL A 370 -6.84 3.06 -20.13
N GLU A 371 -5.63 2.57 -20.38
CA GLU A 371 -4.40 3.33 -20.20
C GLU A 371 -4.32 4.47 -21.22
N SER A 372 -3.94 5.66 -20.75
CA SER A 372 -3.67 6.82 -21.60
C SER A 372 -2.57 7.69 -20.99
N GLU A 373 -1.85 8.41 -21.85
CA GLU A 373 -0.75 9.28 -21.45
C GLU A 373 -1.20 10.75 -21.38
N LEU A 374 -0.66 11.46 -20.37
CA LEU A 374 -0.89 12.89 -20.14
C LEU A 374 0.33 13.69 -20.60
N GLU A 375 0.50 13.84 -21.92
CA GLU A 375 1.69 14.44 -22.56
C GLU A 375 2.02 15.88 -22.13
N TYR A 376 1.06 16.60 -21.55
CA TYR A 376 1.21 17.99 -21.14
C TYR A 376 1.72 18.14 -19.70
N LEU A 377 1.78 17.06 -18.91
CA LEU A 377 2.38 17.05 -17.57
C LEU A 377 3.84 16.62 -17.67
N LYS A 378 4.74 17.30 -16.96
CA LYS A 378 6.17 16.97 -16.96
C LYS A 378 6.53 15.69 -16.22
N GLY A 379 5.65 15.21 -15.35
CA GLY A 379 5.89 14.05 -14.50
C GLY A 379 6.85 14.34 -13.34
N TYR A 380 6.83 13.45 -12.35
CA TYR A 380 7.61 13.60 -11.12
C TYR A 380 9.11 13.67 -11.45
N ASP A 381 9.75 14.80 -11.14
CA ASP A 381 11.13 15.13 -11.50
C ASP A 381 11.48 14.91 -12.98
N GLY A 382 10.51 15.07 -13.87
CA GLY A 382 10.69 14.89 -15.32
C GLY A 382 10.55 13.46 -15.83
N ALA A 383 10.14 12.51 -14.98
CA ALA A 383 9.86 11.14 -15.43
C ALA A 383 8.66 11.10 -16.39
N GLN A 384 8.83 10.37 -17.49
CA GLN A 384 7.84 10.28 -18.57
C GLN A 384 7.73 8.84 -19.06
N PRO A 385 6.53 8.40 -19.49
CA PRO A 385 5.30 9.19 -19.60
C PRO A 385 4.55 9.27 -18.27
N VAL A 386 3.60 10.21 -18.17
CA VAL A 386 2.60 10.24 -17.10
C VAL A 386 1.37 9.48 -17.58
N ARG A 387 1.00 8.39 -16.90
CA ARG A 387 -0.11 7.51 -17.26
C ARG A 387 -1.31 7.68 -16.33
N ILE A 388 -2.50 7.51 -16.90
CA ILE A 388 -3.73 7.24 -16.15
C ILE A 388 -4.37 5.99 -16.72
N GLY A 389 -5.11 5.23 -15.91
CA GLY A 389 -5.50 3.88 -16.31
C GLY A 389 -4.33 2.90 -16.27
N ASN A 390 -4.58 1.64 -16.58
CA ASN A 390 -3.54 0.61 -16.52
C ASN A 390 -3.84 -0.54 -17.48
N ALA A 391 -2.95 -0.79 -18.43
CA ALA A 391 -3.15 -1.77 -19.49
C ALA A 391 -3.24 -3.23 -19.00
N ALA A 392 -2.86 -3.53 -17.75
CA ALA A 392 -2.96 -4.87 -17.17
C ALA A 392 -4.41 -5.39 -17.06
N PHE A 393 -5.42 -4.51 -17.14
CA PHE A 393 -6.83 -4.89 -17.01
C PHE A 393 -7.32 -5.90 -18.06
N ASN A 394 -6.61 -5.98 -19.19
CA ASN A 394 -6.90 -6.84 -20.33
C ASN A 394 -5.82 -7.93 -20.54
N GLN A 395 -4.99 -8.20 -19.53
CA GLN A 395 -4.01 -9.29 -19.56
C GLN A 395 -4.60 -10.58 -18.98
N ASP A 396 -4.13 -11.72 -19.50
CA ASP A 396 -4.35 -13.03 -18.92
C ASP A 396 -3.23 -13.36 -17.92
N GLN A 397 -3.59 -13.48 -16.64
CA GLN A 397 -2.69 -13.84 -15.54
C GLN A 397 -3.27 -15.00 -14.75
N HIS A 398 -2.51 -16.09 -14.63
CA HIS A 398 -3.02 -17.34 -14.06
C HIS A 398 -2.84 -17.43 -12.53
N ASP A 399 -2.13 -16.50 -11.92
CA ASP A 399 -1.92 -16.46 -10.47
C ASP A 399 -3.14 -15.94 -9.69
N ILE A 400 -4.05 -15.21 -10.35
CA ILE A 400 -5.20 -14.55 -9.71
C ILE A 400 -6.14 -15.55 -9.00
N TRP A 401 -6.34 -16.74 -9.58
CA TRP A 401 -7.22 -17.77 -9.01
C TRP A 401 -6.64 -18.32 -7.71
N GLY A 402 -5.34 -18.60 -7.71
CA GLY A 402 -4.63 -19.09 -6.53
C GLY A 402 -4.65 -18.08 -5.40
N THR A 403 -4.38 -16.81 -5.74
CA THR A 403 -4.30 -15.75 -4.73
C THR A 403 -5.66 -15.52 -4.06
N MET A 404 -6.72 -15.51 -4.86
CA MET A 404 -8.09 -15.39 -4.34
C MET A 404 -8.47 -16.57 -3.44
N LEU A 405 -8.26 -17.81 -3.91
CA LEU A 405 -8.64 -19.02 -3.16
C LEU A 405 -7.83 -19.22 -1.88
N ASP A 406 -6.55 -18.83 -1.87
CA ASP A 406 -5.73 -18.86 -0.64
C ASP A 406 -6.27 -17.91 0.42
N THR A 407 -6.65 -16.70 0.02
CA THR A 407 -7.21 -15.70 0.93
C THR A 407 -8.57 -16.15 1.49
N VAL A 408 -9.44 -16.69 0.63
CA VAL A 408 -10.74 -17.26 1.06
C VAL A 408 -10.51 -18.44 2.02
N TYR A 409 -9.57 -19.32 1.73
CA TYR A 409 -9.29 -20.46 2.59
C TYR A 409 -8.82 -20.02 3.99
N LEU A 410 -7.93 -19.03 4.08
CA LEU A 410 -7.48 -18.50 5.37
C LEU A 410 -8.62 -17.85 6.16
N TYR A 411 -9.49 -17.10 5.47
CA TYR A 411 -10.67 -16.49 6.06
C TYR A 411 -11.69 -17.52 6.56
N VAL A 412 -12.05 -18.51 5.73
CA VAL A 412 -13.02 -19.56 6.08
C VAL A 412 -12.49 -20.47 7.19
N LYS A 413 -11.18 -20.73 7.21
CA LYS A 413 -10.57 -21.63 8.20
C LYS A 413 -10.78 -21.18 9.64
N SER A 414 -10.86 -19.87 9.93
CA SER A 414 -11.20 -19.41 11.29
C SER A 414 -12.67 -19.60 11.65
N ARG A 415 -13.58 -19.49 10.68
CA ARG A 415 -15.03 -19.61 10.89
C ARG A 415 -15.56 -21.04 10.74
N GLN A 416 -14.75 -21.94 10.19
CA GLN A 416 -15.09 -23.34 9.88
C GLN A 416 -16.33 -23.51 8.98
N GLN A 417 -16.69 -22.48 8.20
CA GLN A 417 -17.88 -22.51 7.35
C GLN A 417 -17.64 -21.71 6.06
N VAL A 418 -17.91 -22.33 4.91
CA VAL A 418 -17.95 -21.65 3.61
C VAL A 418 -19.37 -21.08 3.41
N PRO A 419 -19.55 -19.78 3.17
CA PRO A 419 -20.86 -19.22 2.84
C PRO A 419 -21.42 -19.83 1.54
N GLU A 420 -22.68 -20.27 1.56
CA GLU A 420 -23.34 -20.91 0.40
C GLU A 420 -23.41 -19.97 -0.81
N THR A 421 -23.52 -18.66 -0.57
CA THR A 421 -23.51 -17.62 -1.61
C THR A 421 -22.15 -17.48 -2.30
N LEU A 422 -21.06 -17.82 -1.61
CA LEU A 422 -19.69 -17.71 -2.14
C LEU A 422 -19.29 -18.96 -2.93
N TRP A 423 -19.86 -20.12 -2.61
CA TRP A 423 -19.47 -21.40 -3.22
C TRP A 423 -19.45 -21.41 -4.76
N PRO A 424 -20.48 -20.88 -5.48
CA PRO A 424 -20.45 -20.84 -6.94
C PRO A 424 -19.29 -20.03 -7.51
N LEU A 425 -18.86 -18.96 -6.82
CA LEU A 425 -17.71 -18.15 -7.24
C LEU A 425 -16.41 -18.94 -7.11
N LEU A 426 -16.22 -19.64 -5.98
CA LEU A 426 -15.04 -20.44 -5.70
C LEU A 426 -14.90 -21.60 -6.70
N GLU A 427 -16.00 -22.31 -6.94
CA GLU A 427 -16.05 -23.39 -7.93
C GLU A 427 -15.66 -22.89 -9.33
N ARG A 428 -16.16 -21.73 -9.75
CA ARG A 428 -15.78 -21.13 -11.03
C ARG A 428 -14.28 -20.84 -11.12
N GLN A 429 -13.66 -20.34 -10.05
CA GLN A 429 -12.23 -20.03 -10.05
C GLN A 429 -11.36 -21.29 -10.11
N VAL A 430 -11.74 -22.35 -9.37
CA VAL A 430 -11.03 -23.62 -9.45
C VAL A 430 -11.14 -24.21 -10.87
N ASN A 431 -12.34 -24.20 -11.46
CA ASN A 431 -12.54 -24.69 -12.82
C ASN A 431 -11.80 -23.86 -13.87
N ALA A 432 -11.67 -22.54 -13.67
CA ALA A 432 -10.85 -21.68 -14.52
C ALA A 432 -9.36 -22.09 -14.45
N ALA A 433 -8.82 -22.31 -13.24
CA ALA A 433 -7.47 -22.83 -13.08
C ALA A 433 -7.27 -24.20 -13.75
N ILE A 434 -8.22 -25.14 -13.60
CA ILE A 434 -8.18 -26.45 -14.28
C ILE A 434 -8.11 -26.30 -15.80
N LYS A 435 -8.88 -25.38 -16.35
CA LYS A 435 -8.96 -25.15 -17.79
C LYS A 435 -7.67 -24.55 -18.36
N HIS A 436 -7.06 -23.60 -17.64
CA HIS A 436 -6.01 -22.74 -18.18
C HIS A 436 -4.59 -23.05 -17.67
N TRP A 437 -4.40 -23.89 -16.65
CA TRP A 437 -3.06 -24.08 -16.05
C TRP A 437 -2.01 -24.62 -17.03
N ARG A 438 -2.38 -25.24 -18.15
CA ARG A 438 -1.42 -25.70 -19.19
C ARG A 438 -1.05 -24.62 -20.22
N GLU A 439 -1.62 -23.42 -20.14
CA GLU A 439 -1.40 -22.33 -21.08
C GLU A 439 -0.34 -21.34 -20.56
N PRO A 440 0.45 -20.69 -21.41
CA PRO A 440 1.37 -19.62 -20.99
C PRO A 440 0.59 -18.34 -20.63
N ASP A 441 1.16 -17.49 -19.77
CA ASP A 441 0.54 -16.24 -19.29
C ASP A 441 1.55 -15.10 -19.16
N ARG A 442 1.17 -14.01 -18.49
CA ARG A 442 2.01 -12.81 -18.25
C ARG A 442 2.71 -12.79 -16.88
N GLY A 443 2.48 -13.80 -16.04
CA GLY A 443 3.09 -13.90 -14.73
C GLY A 443 2.66 -12.80 -13.76
N ILE A 444 3.15 -12.90 -12.53
CA ILE A 444 2.83 -11.95 -11.44
C ILE A 444 3.36 -10.53 -11.70
N TRP A 445 4.41 -10.39 -12.52
CA TRP A 445 5.04 -9.12 -12.84
C TRP A 445 4.48 -8.45 -14.10
N GLU A 446 3.40 -9.00 -14.66
CA GLU A 446 2.63 -8.37 -15.76
C GLU A 446 3.49 -8.06 -17.00
N VAL A 447 4.46 -8.94 -17.28
CA VAL A 447 5.51 -8.65 -18.28
C VAL A 447 4.90 -8.32 -19.63
N ARG A 448 5.46 -7.33 -20.33
CA ARG A 448 4.94 -6.86 -21.62
C ARG A 448 5.50 -7.66 -22.81
N GLY A 449 6.45 -8.58 -22.59
CA GLY A 449 7.08 -9.47 -23.58
C GLY A 449 6.18 -10.55 -24.22
N GLU A 450 6.69 -11.74 -24.50
CA GLU A 450 5.85 -12.87 -24.94
C GLU A 450 5.24 -13.61 -23.74
N THR A 451 4.10 -14.31 -23.93
CA THR A 451 3.56 -15.16 -22.87
C THR A 451 4.47 -16.38 -22.65
N GLN A 452 4.67 -16.77 -21.39
CA GLN A 452 5.55 -17.89 -21.03
C GLN A 452 4.91 -18.79 -19.97
N HIS A 453 5.49 -19.98 -19.76
CA HIS A 453 5.14 -20.83 -18.63
C HIS A 453 5.90 -20.37 -17.39
N PHE A 454 5.37 -19.34 -16.71
CA PHE A 454 5.92 -18.86 -15.45
C PHE A 454 5.69 -19.88 -14.33
N THR A 455 6.77 -20.29 -13.67
CA THR A 455 6.72 -21.31 -12.61
C THR A 455 5.84 -20.84 -11.44
N SER A 456 5.91 -19.56 -11.09
CA SER A 456 5.07 -18.97 -10.04
C SER A 456 3.58 -19.02 -10.40
N SER A 457 3.19 -18.75 -11.64
CA SER A 457 1.80 -18.90 -12.11
C SER A 457 1.29 -20.34 -11.98
N LYS A 458 2.13 -21.33 -12.31
CA LYS A 458 1.78 -22.76 -12.16
C LYS A 458 1.64 -23.18 -10.70
N VAL A 459 2.54 -22.70 -9.84
CA VAL A 459 2.41 -22.85 -8.38
C VAL A 459 1.10 -22.23 -7.88
N MET A 460 0.70 -21.07 -8.40
CA MET A 460 -0.56 -20.43 -7.98
C MET A 460 -1.81 -21.15 -8.53
N CYS A 461 -1.74 -21.77 -9.72
CA CYS A 461 -2.77 -22.73 -10.15
C CYS A 461 -2.85 -23.94 -9.21
N TRP A 462 -1.71 -24.48 -8.77
CA TRP A 462 -1.70 -25.53 -7.74
C TRP A 462 -2.37 -25.05 -6.45
N VAL A 463 -2.07 -23.83 -5.99
CA VAL A 463 -2.72 -23.24 -4.80
C VAL A 463 -4.22 -23.16 -5.00
N ALA A 464 -4.71 -22.73 -6.17
CA ALA A 464 -6.15 -22.70 -6.46
C ALA A 464 -6.80 -24.07 -6.24
N LEU A 465 -6.19 -25.14 -6.77
CA LEU A 465 -6.71 -26.49 -6.65
C LEU A 465 -6.63 -27.03 -5.21
N ASP A 466 -5.49 -26.88 -4.53
CA ASP A 466 -5.32 -27.36 -3.16
C ASP A 466 -6.27 -26.65 -2.18
N ARG A 467 -6.38 -25.32 -2.27
CA ARG A 467 -7.27 -24.53 -1.42
C ARG A 467 -8.73 -24.77 -1.78
N GLY A 468 -9.04 -24.89 -3.06
CA GLY A 468 -10.35 -25.30 -3.56
C GLY A 468 -10.79 -26.65 -2.99
N ALA A 469 -9.91 -27.64 -2.99
CA ALA A 469 -10.19 -28.98 -2.46
C ALA A 469 -10.48 -28.94 -0.95
N LYS A 470 -9.68 -28.21 -0.17
CA LYS A 470 -9.92 -28.01 1.27
C LYS A 470 -11.25 -27.31 1.56
N LEU A 471 -11.58 -26.28 0.78
CA LEU A 471 -12.87 -25.58 0.87
C LEU A 471 -14.03 -26.51 0.48
N ALA A 472 -13.85 -27.39 -0.51
CA ALA A 472 -14.83 -28.40 -0.90
C ALA A 472 -15.11 -29.40 0.23
N GLU A 473 -14.09 -29.88 0.94
CA GLU A 473 -14.27 -30.74 2.12
C GLU A 473 -15.07 -30.03 3.21
N MET A 474 -14.76 -28.78 3.51
CA MET A 474 -15.48 -27.97 4.49
C MET A 474 -16.94 -27.71 4.09
N HIS A 475 -17.23 -27.63 2.79
CA HIS A 475 -18.58 -27.49 2.24
C HIS A 475 -19.30 -28.85 2.04
N GLY A 476 -18.67 -29.98 2.39
CA GLY A 476 -19.25 -31.33 2.26
C GLY A 476 -19.20 -31.94 0.86
N GLN A 477 -18.43 -31.37 -0.07
CA GLN A 477 -18.26 -31.80 -1.45
C GLN A 477 -17.05 -32.74 -1.62
N PHE A 478 -17.02 -33.85 -0.87
CA PHE A 478 -15.84 -34.74 -0.77
C PHE A 478 -15.38 -35.37 -2.08
N GLN A 479 -16.30 -35.73 -2.98
CA GLN A 479 -15.94 -36.29 -4.28
C GLN A 479 -15.16 -35.25 -5.12
N ARG A 480 -15.67 -34.03 -5.17
CA ARG A 480 -15.04 -32.91 -5.87
C ARG A 480 -13.69 -32.55 -5.25
N ALA A 481 -13.58 -32.57 -3.92
CA ALA A 481 -12.30 -32.40 -3.24
C ALA A 481 -11.26 -33.42 -3.71
N THR A 482 -11.66 -34.70 -3.82
CA THR A 482 -10.78 -35.77 -4.29
C THR A 482 -10.31 -35.54 -5.73
N GLU A 483 -11.22 -35.15 -6.62
CA GLU A 483 -10.91 -34.82 -8.01
C GLU A 483 -9.93 -33.64 -8.11
N TRP A 484 -10.17 -32.58 -7.34
CA TRP A 484 -9.30 -31.40 -7.32
C TRP A 484 -7.92 -31.67 -6.71
N TYR A 485 -7.82 -32.48 -5.66
CA TYR A 485 -6.52 -32.92 -5.14
C TYR A 485 -5.73 -33.71 -6.18
N ALA A 486 -6.37 -34.60 -6.95
CA ALA A 486 -5.67 -35.35 -8.00
C ALA A 486 -5.08 -34.44 -9.09
N ILE A 487 -5.82 -33.39 -9.47
CA ILE A 487 -5.31 -32.38 -10.43
C ILE A 487 -4.21 -31.53 -9.79
N ALA A 488 -4.32 -31.18 -8.51
CA ALA A 488 -3.24 -30.49 -7.80
C ALA A 488 -1.94 -31.31 -7.84
N GLU A 489 -2.01 -32.62 -7.59
CA GLU A 489 -0.83 -33.49 -7.68
C GLU A 489 -0.23 -33.51 -9.09
N GLU A 490 -1.08 -33.52 -10.14
CA GLU A 490 -0.62 -33.42 -11.53
C GLU A 490 0.14 -32.10 -11.79
N ILE A 491 -0.40 -30.96 -11.36
CA ILE A 491 0.26 -29.66 -11.51
C ILE A 491 1.57 -29.64 -10.72
N ARG A 492 1.59 -30.22 -9.51
CA ARG A 492 2.80 -30.29 -8.69
C ARG A 492 3.89 -31.07 -9.42
N ASP A 493 3.57 -32.25 -9.94
CA ASP A 493 4.53 -33.10 -10.64
C ASP A 493 5.06 -32.42 -11.91
N ASP A 494 4.21 -31.70 -12.65
CA ASP A 494 4.59 -30.89 -13.82
C ASP A 494 5.55 -29.75 -13.45
N VAL A 495 5.24 -28.99 -12.40
CA VAL A 495 6.11 -27.90 -11.89
C VAL A 495 7.47 -28.45 -11.46
N LEU A 496 7.50 -29.58 -10.75
CA LEU A 496 8.75 -30.19 -10.29
C LEU A 496 9.58 -30.76 -11.43
N ALA A 497 8.95 -31.20 -12.53
CA ALA A 497 9.64 -31.70 -13.70
C ALA A 497 10.22 -30.58 -14.59
N ASN A 498 9.52 -29.45 -14.70
CA ASN A 498 9.81 -28.43 -15.72
C ASN A 498 10.33 -27.09 -15.14
N GLY A 499 9.98 -26.75 -13.91
CA GLY A 499 10.28 -25.46 -13.27
C GLY A 499 11.46 -25.49 -12.28
N VAL A 500 12.23 -26.58 -12.24
CA VAL A 500 13.35 -26.79 -11.31
C VAL A 500 14.60 -27.20 -12.06
N THR A 501 15.75 -26.60 -11.75
CA THR A 501 17.04 -27.00 -12.33
C THR A 501 17.54 -28.34 -11.80
N SER A 502 18.57 -28.90 -12.42
CA SER A 502 19.28 -30.09 -11.93
C SER A 502 19.83 -29.94 -10.50
N GLU A 503 20.15 -28.70 -10.09
CA GLU A 503 20.65 -28.36 -8.75
C GLU A 503 19.53 -28.18 -7.72
N GLY A 504 18.27 -28.35 -8.12
CA GLY A 504 17.11 -28.23 -7.24
C GLY A 504 16.64 -26.79 -7.00
N VAL A 505 16.94 -25.85 -7.90
CA VAL A 505 16.52 -24.45 -7.75
C VAL A 505 15.32 -24.17 -8.65
N PHE A 506 14.25 -23.58 -8.11
CA PHE A 506 13.13 -23.14 -8.93
C PHE A 506 13.52 -21.94 -9.81
N THR A 507 13.08 -21.95 -11.07
CA THR A 507 13.40 -20.92 -12.06
C THR A 507 12.17 -20.12 -12.45
N GLN A 508 12.38 -18.91 -12.99
CA GLN A 508 11.32 -18.00 -13.42
C GLN A 508 10.31 -18.67 -14.36
N THR A 509 10.83 -19.37 -15.36
CA THR A 509 10.03 -20.07 -16.38
C THR A 509 10.49 -21.51 -16.57
N TYR A 510 9.59 -22.31 -17.13
CA TYR A 510 9.86 -23.71 -17.46
C TYR A 510 11.02 -23.85 -18.44
N GLY A 511 11.96 -24.75 -18.13
CA GLY A 511 13.17 -24.98 -18.92
C GLY A 511 14.20 -23.84 -18.92
N GLY A 512 13.90 -22.72 -18.23
CA GLY A 512 14.82 -21.60 -18.06
C GLY A 512 15.85 -21.83 -16.95
N ASN A 513 16.72 -20.84 -16.73
CA ASN A 513 17.72 -20.85 -15.65
C ASN A 513 17.76 -19.53 -14.84
N THR A 514 16.84 -18.60 -15.13
CA THR A 514 16.75 -17.30 -14.47
C THR A 514 16.07 -17.41 -13.10
N LEU A 515 16.61 -16.72 -12.10
CA LEU A 515 15.98 -16.60 -10.78
C LEU A 515 14.89 -15.53 -10.79
N ASP A 516 13.84 -15.74 -10.01
CA ASP A 516 12.78 -14.75 -9.81
C ASP A 516 12.31 -14.78 -8.36
N ALA A 517 12.12 -13.59 -7.78
CA ALA A 517 11.75 -13.44 -6.38
C ALA A 517 10.36 -14.01 -6.04
N SER A 518 9.47 -14.15 -7.03
CA SER A 518 8.17 -14.78 -6.85
C SER A 518 8.26 -16.25 -6.42
N LEU A 519 9.40 -16.92 -6.64
CA LEU A 519 9.62 -18.29 -6.18
C LEU A 519 9.85 -18.39 -4.66
N LEU A 520 10.01 -17.26 -3.95
CA LEU A 520 9.90 -17.24 -2.49
C LEU A 520 8.48 -17.64 -2.04
N LEU A 521 7.47 -17.45 -2.88
CA LEU A 521 6.09 -17.85 -2.57
C LEU A 521 5.95 -19.38 -2.45
N VAL A 522 6.83 -20.19 -3.03
CA VAL A 522 6.79 -21.66 -2.94
C VAL A 522 6.70 -22.14 -1.48
N VAL A 523 7.53 -21.58 -0.60
CA VAL A 523 7.50 -21.94 0.83
C VAL A 523 6.35 -21.25 1.55
N LEU A 524 6.04 -20.00 1.19
CA LEU A 524 5.01 -19.20 1.87
C LEU A 524 3.59 -19.72 1.61
N THR A 525 3.33 -20.30 0.43
CA THR A 525 2.05 -20.93 0.07
C THR A 525 2.00 -22.42 0.42
N ARG A 526 3.08 -22.98 0.97
CA ARG A 526 3.21 -24.40 1.33
C ARG A 526 3.09 -25.35 0.13
N PHE A 527 3.54 -24.92 -1.05
CA PHE A 527 3.66 -25.80 -2.22
C PHE A 527 4.58 -26.99 -1.94
N LEU A 528 5.68 -26.74 -1.21
CA LEU A 528 6.55 -27.75 -0.63
C LEU A 528 6.84 -27.46 0.86
N PRO A 529 7.20 -28.48 1.64
CA PRO A 529 7.65 -28.32 3.03
C PRO A 529 8.90 -27.42 3.14
N PRO A 530 9.07 -26.65 4.23
CA PRO A 530 10.24 -25.78 4.41
C PRO A 530 11.60 -26.49 4.47
N ASP A 531 11.61 -27.78 4.81
CA ASP A 531 12.81 -28.62 4.87
C ASP A 531 13.12 -29.35 3.54
N ASP A 532 12.30 -29.19 2.51
CA ASP A 532 12.60 -29.71 1.18
C ASP A 532 13.87 -29.02 0.63
N HIS A 533 14.83 -29.83 0.18
CA HIS A 533 16.10 -29.33 -0.34
C HIS A 533 15.94 -28.30 -1.47
N ARG A 534 14.89 -28.41 -2.30
CA ARG A 534 14.62 -27.47 -3.40
C ARG A 534 14.16 -26.11 -2.90
N VAL A 535 13.32 -26.11 -1.86
CA VAL A 535 12.86 -24.89 -1.20
C VAL A 535 14.06 -24.17 -0.59
N ARG A 536 14.85 -24.88 0.22
CA ARG A 536 16.03 -24.29 0.86
C ARG A 536 17.03 -23.77 -0.18
N ALA A 537 17.32 -24.56 -1.22
CA ALA A 537 18.23 -24.15 -2.30
C ALA A 537 17.73 -22.88 -3.02
N THR A 538 16.43 -22.77 -3.27
CA THR A 538 15.83 -21.61 -3.95
C THR A 538 15.89 -20.35 -3.08
N VAL A 539 15.51 -20.44 -1.81
CA VAL A 539 15.56 -19.29 -0.88
C VAL A 539 16.99 -18.77 -0.74
N LEU A 540 17.97 -19.67 -0.56
CA LEU A 540 19.38 -19.28 -0.46
C LEU A 540 19.91 -18.74 -1.79
N ALA A 541 19.55 -19.34 -2.93
CA ALA A 541 19.92 -18.84 -4.24
C ALA A 541 19.44 -17.40 -4.48
N ILE A 542 18.20 -17.08 -4.11
CA ILE A 542 17.64 -15.73 -4.22
C ILE A 542 18.38 -14.78 -3.27
N ALA A 543 18.56 -15.17 -2.01
CA ALA A 543 19.25 -14.35 -1.01
C ALA A 543 20.68 -13.98 -1.42
N ASP A 544 21.39 -14.93 -2.05
CA ASP A 544 22.82 -14.79 -2.33
C ASP A 544 23.10 -14.27 -3.75
N ARG A 545 22.18 -14.46 -4.72
CA ARG A 545 22.42 -14.16 -6.15
C ARG A 545 21.40 -13.23 -6.81
N LEU A 546 20.24 -12.99 -6.20
CA LEU A 546 19.19 -12.09 -6.73
C LEU A 546 19.03 -10.84 -5.85
N THR A 547 20.13 -10.31 -5.35
CA THR A 547 20.15 -9.07 -4.56
C THR A 547 21.07 -8.01 -5.17
N ASP A 548 20.76 -6.73 -4.91
CA ASP A 548 21.66 -5.60 -5.06
C ASP A 548 21.78 -4.88 -3.72
N ASN A 549 23.02 -4.69 -3.25
CA ASN A 549 23.36 -4.27 -1.90
C ASN A 549 22.53 -4.97 -0.81
N GLY A 550 22.13 -6.23 -0.98
CA GLY A 550 21.33 -6.98 0.00
C GLY A 550 19.82 -6.71 0.01
N LEU A 551 19.29 -5.92 -0.95
CA LEU A 551 17.86 -5.86 -1.26
C LEU A 551 17.55 -6.71 -2.49
N VAL A 552 16.38 -7.35 -2.51
CA VAL A 552 16.01 -8.34 -3.53
C VAL A 552 15.43 -7.66 -4.78
N LEU A 553 15.88 -8.07 -5.95
CA LEU A 553 15.32 -7.69 -7.26
C LEU A 553 14.16 -8.61 -7.63
N ARG A 554 13.17 -8.16 -8.42
CA ARG A 554 12.15 -9.06 -9.00
C ARG A 554 12.80 -10.19 -9.80
N TYR A 555 13.66 -9.79 -10.72
CA TYR A 555 14.50 -10.60 -11.60
C TYR A 555 15.66 -9.71 -12.10
N ARG A 556 16.58 -10.26 -12.89
CA ARG A 556 17.64 -9.47 -13.55
C ARG A 556 17.20 -9.09 -14.95
N THR A 557 17.08 -7.80 -15.23
CA THR A 557 16.63 -7.27 -16.54
C THR A 557 17.58 -7.66 -17.67
N GLU A 558 18.85 -7.98 -17.39
CA GLU A 558 19.78 -8.46 -18.43
C GLU A 558 19.47 -9.88 -18.91
N THR A 559 18.67 -10.63 -18.16
CA THR A 559 18.37 -12.05 -18.40
C THR A 559 16.88 -12.36 -18.53
N THR A 560 16.03 -11.34 -18.48
CA THR A 560 14.58 -11.44 -18.60
C THR A 560 14.10 -10.42 -19.61
N ASP A 561 13.35 -10.87 -20.63
CA ASP A 561 12.65 -9.99 -21.55
C ASP A 561 11.30 -9.59 -20.94
N ASP A 562 11.28 -8.46 -20.24
CA ASP A 562 10.09 -7.88 -19.63
C ASP A 562 9.31 -6.95 -20.59
N GLY A 563 9.84 -6.72 -21.80
CA GLY A 563 9.30 -5.81 -22.80
C GLY A 563 9.52 -4.32 -22.51
N LEU A 564 10.43 -3.97 -21.60
CA LEU A 564 10.74 -2.59 -21.19
C LEU A 564 12.24 -2.30 -21.27
N SER A 565 12.62 -1.02 -21.28
CA SER A 565 14.02 -0.59 -21.34
C SER A 565 14.53 -0.08 -19.99
N GLY A 566 15.85 -0.18 -19.78
CA GLY A 566 16.54 0.39 -18.61
C GLY A 566 16.56 -0.50 -17.37
N GLU A 567 17.10 0.06 -16.29
CA GLU A 567 17.20 -0.58 -14.97
C GLU A 567 15.88 -0.45 -14.19
N GLU A 568 15.72 -1.29 -13.18
CA GLU A 568 14.64 -1.26 -12.19
C GLU A 568 15.27 -1.08 -10.80
N GLY A 569 14.57 -0.43 -9.87
CA GLY A 569 14.96 -0.46 -8.47
C GLY A 569 14.73 -1.83 -7.81
N THR A 570 14.91 -1.90 -6.49
CA THR A 570 14.58 -3.13 -5.77
C THR A 570 13.15 -3.05 -5.27
N PHE A 571 12.27 -3.87 -5.83
CA PHE A 571 10.87 -3.95 -5.39
C PHE A 571 10.82 -4.43 -3.94
N THR A 572 10.38 -3.54 -3.05
CA THR A 572 10.52 -3.68 -1.59
C THR A 572 9.87 -4.96 -1.05
N ILE A 573 8.74 -5.37 -1.66
CA ILE A 573 8.03 -6.59 -1.31
C ILE A 573 8.91 -7.84 -1.34
N CYS A 574 9.77 -7.97 -2.35
CA CYS A 574 10.60 -9.15 -2.55
C CYS A 574 11.55 -9.37 -1.37
N SER A 575 12.06 -8.26 -0.80
CA SER A 575 12.92 -8.31 0.39
C SER A 575 12.14 -8.74 1.64
N PHE A 576 10.89 -8.29 1.81
CA PHE A 576 10.04 -8.75 2.91
C PHE A 576 9.58 -10.21 2.75
N TRP A 577 9.34 -10.67 1.52
CA TRP A 577 9.13 -12.10 1.25
C TRP A 577 10.35 -12.92 1.62
N LEU A 578 11.56 -12.42 1.32
CA LEU A 578 12.79 -13.12 1.67
C LEU A 578 12.95 -13.24 3.19
N VAL A 579 12.62 -12.20 3.96
CA VAL A 579 12.57 -12.27 5.44
C VAL A 579 11.68 -13.43 5.87
N SER A 580 10.45 -13.48 5.36
CA SER A 580 9.49 -14.55 5.71
C SER A 580 10.01 -15.94 5.33
N ALA A 581 10.53 -16.10 4.12
CA ALA A 581 11.05 -17.37 3.63
C ALA A 581 12.28 -17.84 4.43
N LEU A 582 13.17 -16.93 4.82
CA LEU A 582 14.31 -17.22 5.69
C LEU A 582 13.86 -17.72 7.07
N VAL A 583 12.81 -17.12 7.66
CA VAL A 583 12.23 -17.64 8.91
C VAL A 583 11.72 -19.07 8.73
N GLU A 584 10.99 -19.34 7.65
CA GLU A 584 10.41 -20.67 7.38
C GLU A 584 11.49 -21.76 7.24
N ILE A 585 12.61 -21.47 6.57
CA ILE A 585 13.72 -22.42 6.42
C ILE A 585 14.68 -22.46 7.63
N GLY A 586 14.34 -21.77 8.72
CA GLY A 586 15.11 -21.77 9.98
C GLY A 586 16.28 -20.77 10.06
N GLU A 587 16.46 -19.91 9.05
CA GLU A 587 17.52 -18.89 8.96
C GLU A 587 17.17 -17.59 9.71
N LEU A 588 16.72 -17.74 10.97
CA LEU A 588 16.15 -16.62 11.74
C LEU A 588 17.09 -15.42 11.90
N GLN A 589 18.39 -15.65 12.08
CA GLN A 589 19.34 -14.54 12.26
C GLN A 589 19.47 -13.69 10.98
N ARG A 590 19.53 -14.34 9.81
CA ARG A 590 19.53 -13.65 8.51
C ARG A 590 18.22 -12.91 8.29
N ALA A 591 17.10 -13.55 8.62
CA ALA A 591 15.77 -12.94 8.52
C ALA A 591 15.65 -11.68 9.39
N ARG A 592 16.08 -11.76 10.65
CA ARG A 592 16.05 -10.64 11.59
C ARG A 592 16.89 -9.46 11.09
N HIS A 593 18.11 -9.73 10.64
CA HIS A 593 19.01 -8.68 10.14
C HIS A 593 18.43 -7.97 8.90
N LEU A 594 17.91 -8.73 7.94
CA LEU A 594 17.26 -8.16 6.77
C LEU A 594 16.00 -7.36 7.16
N CYS A 595 15.21 -7.86 8.12
CA CYS A 595 14.03 -7.15 8.62
C CYS A 595 14.40 -5.83 9.29
N GLU A 596 15.40 -5.80 10.19
CA GLU A 596 15.90 -4.59 10.84
C GLU A 596 16.35 -3.55 9.82
N ARG A 597 17.04 -3.99 8.77
CA ARG A 597 17.48 -3.13 7.68
C ARG A 597 16.30 -2.54 6.91
N LEU A 598 15.32 -3.37 6.53
CA LEU A 598 14.12 -2.91 5.84
C LEU A 598 13.33 -1.90 6.68
N LEU A 599 13.17 -2.16 7.99
CA LEU A 599 12.54 -1.25 8.94
C LEU A 599 13.30 0.09 9.09
N GLY A 600 14.61 0.09 8.84
CA GLY A 600 15.45 1.28 8.78
C GLY A 600 15.23 2.15 7.54
N PHE A 601 14.67 1.60 6.45
CA PHE A 601 14.32 2.37 5.25
C PHE A 601 12.94 3.01 5.32
N ALA A 602 12.15 2.77 6.37
CA ALA A 602 10.83 3.38 6.50
C ALA A 602 10.92 4.91 6.41
N SER A 603 9.92 5.54 5.79
CA SER A 603 9.85 6.99 5.78
C SER A 603 9.81 7.56 7.21
N PRO A 604 10.04 8.87 7.43
CA PRO A 604 9.88 9.49 8.75
C PRO A 604 8.50 9.25 9.40
N LEU A 605 7.50 8.92 8.58
CA LEU A 605 6.14 8.61 8.99
C LEU A 605 5.80 7.11 8.97
N ARG A 606 6.83 6.26 8.79
CA ARG A 606 6.79 4.79 8.71
C ARG A 606 5.94 4.25 7.56
N LEU A 607 5.99 4.94 6.42
CA LEU A 607 5.36 4.52 5.18
C LEU A 607 6.41 3.99 4.20
N TYR A 608 5.96 3.22 3.21
CA TYR A 608 6.80 2.65 2.17
C TYR A 608 6.21 2.87 0.79
N ALA A 609 7.09 3.19 -0.16
CA ALA A 609 6.78 3.12 -1.58
C ALA A 609 6.92 1.67 -2.08
N GLU A 610 6.68 1.53 -3.38
CA GLU A 610 6.85 0.30 -4.15
C GLU A 610 8.30 -0.22 -4.13
N GLU A 611 9.26 0.65 -4.42
CA GLU A 611 10.67 0.27 -4.50
C GLU A 611 11.54 1.12 -3.58
N ILE A 612 12.71 0.55 -3.29
CA ILE A 612 13.81 1.25 -2.64
C ILE A 612 15.01 1.18 -3.56
N ASP A 613 15.67 2.31 -3.78
CA ASP A 613 17.00 2.34 -4.38
C ASP A 613 18.00 1.68 -3.41
N PRO A 614 18.60 0.54 -3.76
CA PRO A 614 19.50 -0.19 -2.87
C PRO A 614 20.77 0.57 -2.49
N ARG A 615 21.15 1.60 -3.25
CA ARG A 615 22.37 2.40 -3.02
C ARG A 615 22.11 3.61 -2.14
N SER A 616 21.01 4.32 -2.39
CA SER A 616 20.71 5.58 -1.69
C SER A 616 19.68 5.43 -0.57
N GLY A 617 18.88 4.36 -0.57
CA GLY A 617 17.72 4.19 0.31
C GLY A 617 16.52 5.05 -0.09
N ARG A 618 16.58 5.75 -1.23
CA ARG A 618 15.48 6.56 -1.76
C ARG A 618 14.28 5.68 -2.11
N HIS A 619 13.09 6.14 -1.76
CA HIS A 619 11.84 5.50 -2.19
C HIS A 619 11.51 5.86 -3.64
N LEU A 620 11.10 4.86 -4.40
CA LEU A 620 10.77 4.92 -5.83
C LEU A 620 9.43 4.20 -6.08
N GLY A 621 8.80 4.48 -7.22
CA GLY A 621 7.49 3.94 -7.57
C GLY A 621 6.34 4.49 -6.73
N ASN A 622 5.17 3.85 -6.81
CA ASN A 622 3.93 4.36 -6.21
C ASN A 622 3.93 4.36 -4.67
N TYR A 623 3.18 5.29 -4.05
CA TYR A 623 3.25 5.56 -2.61
C TYR A 623 1.93 6.03 -1.95
N PRO A 624 1.64 5.64 -0.69
CA PRO A 624 2.18 4.44 -0.06
C PRO A 624 1.66 3.21 -0.81
N GLN A 625 2.47 2.15 -0.88
CA GLN A 625 2.09 0.94 -1.61
C GLN A 625 1.48 -0.10 -0.65
N ALA A 626 0.26 -0.58 -0.96
CA ALA A 626 -0.43 -1.60 -0.17
C ALA A 626 0.39 -2.88 -0.09
N PHE A 627 0.93 -3.33 -1.23
CA PHE A 627 1.58 -4.64 -1.32
C PHE A 627 2.85 -4.73 -0.45
N THR A 628 3.66 -3.67 -0.41
CA THR A 628 4.80 -3.56 0.50
C THR A 628 4.39 -3.50 1.98
N HIS A 629 3.37 -2.70 2.34
CA HIS A 629 2.89 -2.60 3.72
C HIS A 629 2.34 -3.92 4.26
N LEU A 630 1.70 -4.71 3.41
CA LEU A 630 1.34 -6.07 3.73
C LEU A 630 2.56 -6.93 4.02
N ALA A 631 3.50 -6.99 3.07
CA ALA A 631 4.62 -7.91 3.17
C ALA A 631 5.46 -7.63 4.41
N LEU A 632 5.56 -6.35 4.80
CA LEU A 632 6.07 -5.92 6.08
C LEU A 632 5.33 -6.58 7.25
N ILE A 633 3.99 -6.50 7.30
CA ILE A 633 3.20 -7.11 8.39
C ILE A 633 3.52 -8.60 8.54
N ASN A 634 3.58 -9.32 7.42
CA ASN A 634 3.85 -10.76 7.42
C ASN A 634 5.27 -11.07 7.88
N ALA A 635 6.26 -10.39 7.31
CA ALA A 635 7.67 -10.56 7.65
C ALA A 635 7.95 -10.25 9.13
N VAL A 636 7.46 -9.11 9.63
CA VAL A 636 7.62 -8.70 11.02
C VAL A 636 6.93 -9.71 11.96
N THR A 637 5.72 -10.16 11.62
CA THR A 637 5.01 -11.16 12.43
C THR A 637 5.72 -12.51 12.45
N HIS A 638 6.29 -12.96 11.32
CA HIS A 638 7.09 -14.18 11.27
C HIS A 638 8.32 -14.12 12.17
N VAL A 639 9.07 -13.02 12.13
CA VAL A 639 10.25 -12.83 12.98
C VAL A 639 9.85 -12.82 14.45
N ILE A 640 8.86 -12.01 14.85
CA ILE A 640 8.41 -11.92 16.25
C ILE A 640 7.98 -13.29 16.77
N ARG A 641 7.13 -14.01 16.03
CA ARG A 641 6.66 -15.35 16.44
C ARG A 641 7.80 -16.36 16.56
N ALA A 642 8.81 -16.28 15.69
CA ALA A 642 9.96 -17.17 15.74
C ALA A 642 10.87 -16.87 16.95
N GLU A 643 11.01 -15.61 17.33
CA GLU A 643 11.74 -15.16 18.51
C GLU A 643 11.04 -15.61 19.80
N GLU A 644 9.75 -15.34 19.93
CA GLU A 644 8.95 -15.77 21.08
C GLU A 644 8.98 -17.29 21.28
N ARG A 645 8.92 -18.08 20.20
CA ARG A 645 9.06 -19.55 20.26
C ARG A 645 10.43 -20.00 20.75
N ARG A 646 11.51 -19.30 20.37
CA ARG A 646 12.86 -19.58 20.87
C ARG A 646 13.00 -19.26 22.35
N GLU A 647 12.45 -18.13 22.79
CA GLU A 647 12.45 -17.72 24.20
C GLU A 647 11.63 -18.68 25.07
N ALA A 648 10.43 -19.07 24.61
CA ALA A 648 9.60 -20.06 25.30
C ALA A 648 10.26 -21.45 25.41
N GLY A 649 11.16 -21.78 24.48
CA GLY A 649 11.99 -22.99 24.51
C GLY A 649 13.21 -22.92 25.43
N GLN A 650 13.56 -21.73 25.96
CA GLN A 650 14.69 -21.50 26.87
C GLN A 650 14.19 -21.15 28.29
N PHE A 651 13.57 -22.10 28.98
CA PHE A 651 13.43 -21.98 30.43
C PHE A 651 14.77 -22.33 31.10
N GLN A 652 15.57 -21.30 31.45
CA GLN A 652 16.64 -21.46 32.44
C GLN A 652 16.13 -21.03 33.81
N PRO A 653 15.94 -21.94 34.78
CA PRO A 653 15.52 -21.56 36.12
C PRO A 653 16.58 -20.66 36.77
N ALA A 654 16.12 -19.61 37.46
CA ALA A 654 16.95 -18.61 38.15
C ALA A 654 17.94 -19.19 39.20
N HIS A 655 17.79 -20.47 39.55
CA HIS A 655 18.73 -21.22 40.39
C HIS A 655 19.06 -22.56 39.74
N SER A 656 20.09 -22.58 38.90
CA SER A 656 20.81 -23.83 38.62
C SER A 656 21.73 -24.11 39.83
N PRO A 657 21.59 -25.24 40.55
CA PRO A 657 22.51 -25.56 41.63
C PRO A 657 23.92 -25.76 41.07
N PRO A 658 24.98 -25.39 41.82
CA PRO A 658 26.35 -25.53 41.33
C PRO A 658 26.63 -27.00 41.06
N ILE A 659 27.04 -27.31 39.83
CA ILE A 659 27.52 -28.63 39.45
C ILE A 659 28.80 -28.87 40.25
N GLY A 660 28.73 -29.73 41.27
CA GLY A 660 29.89 -30.22 41.99
C GLY A 660 30.75 -31.11 41.09
N PRO A 661 32.07 -31.19 41.32
CA PRO A 661 32.96 -31.95 40.46
C PRO A 661 32.73 -33.45 40.66
N VAL A 662 32.58 -34.19 39.55
CA VAL A 662 32.81 -35.63 39.48
C VAL A 662 33.87 -35.88 38.42
#